data_AF-A0A0S7EM41-F1
#
_entry.id   AF-A0A0S7EM41-F1
#
_cell.length_a   1.000
_cell.length_b   1.000
_cell.length_c   1.000
_cell.angle_alpha   90.00
_cell.angle_beta   90.00
_cell.angle_gamma   90.00
#
_symmetry.space_group_name_H-M   'P 1'
#
loop_
_entity.id
_entity.type
_entity.pdbx_description
1 polymer ?
#
loop_
_entity_poly.entity_id
_entity_poly.type
_entity_poly.pdbx_seq_one_letter_code
_entity_poly.pdbx_strand_id
1 'polypeptide(L)'
;METMRQLSKEEQAEFDPQTVRPGSRYSHVQEVQERLNFLRFLLKDGQLWLCAPQAKQIWKCLAENAVFLCDREACFKWYSKLMGDEPDLDPDINKDFFENNVLQLDPSLLTENGMKCFERFFKAVNCREGKLVAKRRAYMMDDLELIGLDYLWRVVIQGSDDIANRAIDLLKEIYTNLGPKLQVNQVEIHEDFIQSCFDRLKASYDTLCVLDGDKDSINCARQEAIRMVRVLTVLKEYINECDSDYHEERTILPMSRAFRGKHITLIVRFPNQGRQVDDLDIWSHTNDTIGSVRRGILNRIKANAAHTKIELFIGGEIVDPADDRKLIGQLNLKDKTLITAKLTQVSANMPSSPDSSSDSSTGSPGNHGNHYSDGPNPEVESCLPGVIMSLHPRYISFLWQVADLGCNLNMPQLRDGARVLMKLMPPDNTTVENLRAVCLDHAKLGENSLSPSLDSRFFGPSPSQVLYLIEVVYALLMPASATLGEDASDFQYNFLKSGGLPLVLSMLTRNNFLPSADMETRRGAYLNALKIAKLLLTAVGFGHVKAVAEACQPNADGNIPVSPINQATHDQALVLQSALQNIPNPASECMLRNVAIRLAQQISDEASKYIPDICVIRAVQKIVWASGCGTVQLVFSNNDEISKIYEKTNAAKEPDGEDEQVCCEALEVMTLCFALMPTALDTLSKEKAWQTFIIDLLLHCHSKSVRQMAPG
;
A
#
# COMPACT_ATOMS: atom_id res chain seq x y z
N MET A 1 -25.51 10.39 -45.22
CA MET A 1 -24.28 10.76 -44.47
C MET A 1 -23.57 11.96 -45.10
N GLU A 2 -23.25 11.96 -46.40
CA GLU A 2 -22.62 13.13 -47.05
C GLU A 2 -23.44 14.43 -46.94
N THR A 3 -24.76 14.35 -47.15
CA THR A 3 -25.67 15.49 -46.95
C THR A 3 -25.63 16.02 -45.52
N MET A 4 -25.54 15.13 -44.51
CA MET A 4 -25.44 15.54 -43.11
C MET A 4 -24.08 16.15 -42.77
N ARG A 5 -23.00 15.71 -43.43
CA ARG A 5 -21.68 16.33 -43.29
C ARG A 5 -21.65 17.74 -43.86
N GLN A 6 -22.30 17.97 -44.99
CA GLN A 6 -22.43 19.32 -45.56
C GLN A 6 -23.23 20.22 -44.61
N LEU A 7 -24.39 19.74 -44.15
CA LEU A 7 -25.26 20.48 -43.24
C LEU A 7 -24.57 20.82 -41.90
N SER A 8 -23.86 19.85 -41.29
CA SER A 8 -23.11 20.08 -40.05
C SER A 8 -21.98 21.10 -40.22
N LYS A 9 -21.38 21.21 -41.41
CA LYS A 9 -20.37 22.24 -41.71
C LYS A 9 -20.98 23.62 -41.94
N GLU A 10 -22.16 23.68 -42.53
CA GLU A 10 -22.89 24.92 -42.83
C GLU A 10 -23.51 25.55 -41.57
N GLU A 11 -24.04 24.74 -40.65
CA GLU A 11 -24.74 25.20 -39.44
C GLU A 11 -23.85 25.36 -38.19
N GLN A 12 -22.51 25.33 -38.35
CA GLN A 12 -21.49 25.57 -37.29
C GLN A 12 -21.89 25.12 -35.86
N ALA A 13 -22.08 23.82 -35.66
CA ALA A 13 -22.25 23.15 -34.36
C ALA A 13 -23.57 23.39 -33.57
N GLU A 14 -24.57 24.09 -34.10
CA GLU A 14 -25.87 24.28 -33.42
C GLU A 14 -26.92 23.19 -33.70
N PHE A 15 -26.68 22.27 -34.64
CA PHE A 15 -27.64 21.22 -34.98
C PHE A 15 -27.67 20.07 -33.96
N ASP A 16 -28.79 19.90 -33.24
CA ASP A 16 -29.04 18.73 -32.39
C ASP A 16 -29.53 17.54 -33.23
N PRO A 17 -28.77 16.42 -33.33
CA PRO A 17 -29.13 15.27 -34.14
C PRO A 17 -30.37 14.51 -33.64
N GLN A 18 -30.89 14.84 -32.45
CA GLN A 18 -32.17 14.32 -31.94
C GLN A 18 -33.38 15.07 -32.50
N THR A 19 -33.19 16.26 -33.07
CA THR A 19 -34.29 17.05 -33.63
C THR A 19 -34.66 16.60 -35.04
N VAL A 20 -35.95 16.67 -35.35
CA VAL A 20 -36.46 16.36 -36.70
C VAL A 20 -36.28 17.59 -37.58
N ARG A 21 -35.55 17.44 -38.69
CA ARG A 21 -35.33 18.51 -39.66
C ARG A 21 -36.61 18.86 -40.41
N PRO A 22 -36.84 20.14 -40.77
CA PRO A 22 -37.91 20.52 -41.68
C PRO A 22 -37.84 19.69 -42.97
N GLY A 23 -38.91 18.96 -43.28
CA GLY A 23 -39.00 18.08 -44.45
C GLY A 23 -38.53 16.63 -44.24
N SER A 24 -37.96 16.27 -43.09
CA SER A 24 -37.74 14.86 -42.70
C SER A 24 -38.87 14.34 -41.80
N ARG A 25 -39.08 13.02 -41.79
CA ARG A 25 -40.01 12.34 -40.88
C ARG A 25 -39.36 11.88 -39.58
N TYR A 26 -38.02 11.75 -39.59
CA TYR A 26 -37.25 11.17 -38.50
C TYR A 26 -36.06 12.08 -38.17
N SER A 27 -35.60 12.04 -36.93
CA SER A 27 -34.34 12.68 -36.55
C SER A 27 -33.16 11.94 -37.17
N HIS A 28 -31.99 12.57 -37.22
CA HIS A 28 -30.78 11.91 -37.74
C HIS A 28 -30.45 10.63 -36.96
N VAL A 29 -30.61 10.65 -35.63
CA VAL A 29 -30.40 9.47 -34.77
C VAL A 29 -31.34 8.33 -35.14
N GLN A 30 -32.64 8.62 -35.29
CA GLN A 30 -33.64 7.62 -35.68
C GLN A 30 -33.34 7.07 -37.08
N GLU A 31 -32.98 7.95 -38.00
CA GLU A 31 -32.60 7.61 -39.35
C GLU A 31 -31.43 6.62 -39.43
N VAL A 32 -30.39 6.79 -38.62
CA VAL A 32 -29.26 5.85 -38.56
C VAL A 32 -29.69 4.54 -37.89
N GLN A 33 -30.41 4.62 -36.78
CA GLN A 33 -30.83 3.44 -36.00
C GLN A 33 -31.74 2.51 -36.81
N GLU A 34 -32.75 3.06 -37.50
CA GLU A 34 -33.68 2.27 -38.31
C GLU A 34 -32.98 1.59 -39.47
N ARG A 35 -32.00 2.24 -40.11
CA ARG A 35 -31.22 1.63 -41.20
C ARG A 35 -30.34 0.49 -40.70
N LEU A 36 -29.67 0.65 -39.56
CA LEU A 36 -28.87 -0.41 -38.95
C LEU A 36 -29.74 -1.59 -38.46
N ASN A 37 -30.92 -1.29 -37.91
CA ASN A 37 -31.90 -2.30 -37.51
C ASN A 37 -32.41 -3.08 -38.72
N PHE A 38 -32.76 -2.38 -39.80
CA PHE A 38 -33.21 -3.01 -41.04
C PHE A 38 -32.12 -3.88 -41.68
N LEU A 39 -30.87 -3.39 -41.75
CA LEU A 39 -29.75 -4.19 -42.23
C LEU A 39 -29.58 -5.47 -41.38
N ARG A 40 -29.65 -5.35 -40.05
CA ARG A 40 -29.55 -6.51 -39.18
C ARG A 40 -30.69 -7.50 -39.38
N PHE A 41 -31.91 -7.00 -39.54
CA PHE A 41 -33.08 -7.84 -39.87
C PHE A 41 -32.84 -8.63 -41.16
N LEU A 42 -32.33 -7.99 -42.21
CA LEU A 42 -32.01 -8.67 -43.47
C LEU A 42 -30.91 -9.73 -43.32
N LEU A 43 -29.86 -9.44 -42.54
CA LEU A 43 -28.78 -10.40 -42.27
C LEU A 43 -29.32 -11.62 -41.53
N LYS A 44 -30.06 -11.38 -40.43
CA LYS A 44 -30.57 -12.44 -39.56
C LYS A 44 -31.65 -13.28 -40.24
N ASP A 45 -32.71 -12.67 -40.75
CA ASP A 45 -33.85 -13.39 -41.34
C ASP A 45 -33.50 -13.94 -42.72
N GLY A 46 -32.59 -13.29 -43.43
CA GLY A 46 -32.05 -13.78 -44.70
C GLY A 46 -30.97 -14.85 -44.57
N GLN A 47 -30.49 -15.13 -43.35
CA GLN A 47 -29.34 -16.02 -43.10
C GLN A 47 -28.11 -15.63 -43.93
N LEU A 48 -27.86 -14.32 -44.02
CA LEU A 48 -26.77 -13.74 -44.81
C LEU A 48 -25.65 -13.26 -43.88
N TRP A 49 -24.42 -13.32 -44.41
CA TRP A 49 -23.26 -12.72 -43.78
C TRP A 49 -23.01 -11.30 -44.29
N LEU A 50 -22.58 -10.41 -43.41
CA LEU A 50 -22.06 -9.10 -43.80
C LEU A 50 -20.63 -9.25 -44.33
N CYS A 51 -20.46 -9.17 -45.65
CA CYS A 51 -19.15 -9.30 -46.29
C CYS A 51 -18.27 -8.05 -46.11
N ALA A 52 -16.96 -8.20 -46.37
CA ALA A 52 -15.95 -7.17 -46.10
C ALA A 52 -16.22 -5.79 -46.73
N PRO A 53 -16.64 -5.66 -48.00
CA PRO A 53 -16.87 -4.36 -48.61
C PRO A 53 -17.95 -3.56 -47.88
N GLN A 54 -19.07 -4.20 -47.53
CA GLN A 54 -20.19 -3.57 -46.85
C GLN A 54 -19.83 -3.23 -45.40
N ALA A 55 -19.15 -4.15 -44.70
CA ALA A 55 -18.67 -3.90 -43.34
C ALA A 55 -17.74 -2.66 -43.31
N LYS A 56 -16.70 -2.64 -44.16
CA LYS A 56 -15.76 -1.51 -44.26
C LYS A 56 -16.46 -0.20 -44.59
N GLN A 57 -17.48 -0.23 -45.45
CA GLN A 57 -18.25 0.97 -45.79
C GLN A 57 -19.04 1.52 -44.59
N ILE A 58 -19.70 0.65 -43.83
CA ILE A 58 -20.46 1.06 -42.63
C ILE A 58 -19.50 1.63 -41.56
N TRP A 59 -18.39 0.94 -41.30
CA TRP A 59 -17.38 1.37 -40.33
C TRP A 59 -16.77 2.72 -40.70
N LYS A 60 -16.28 2.86 -41.93
CA LYS A 60 -15.73 4.12 -42.44
C LYS A 60 -16.73 5.26 -42.31
N CYS A 61 -18.01 4.98 -42.53
CA CYS A 61 -19.03 6.00 -42.54
C CYS A 61 -19.52 6.43 -41.14
N LEU A 62 -19.61 5.49 -40.19
CA LEU A 62 -20.22 5.73 -38.88
C LEU A 62 -19.22 5.74 -37.72
N ALA A 63 -18.04 5.12 -37.84
CA ALA A 63 -17.01 5.12 -36.80
C ALA A 63 -15.89 6.13 -37.10
N GLU A 64 -15.19 5.94 -38.24
CA GLU A 64 -14.04 6.79 -38.63
C GLU A 64 -14.50 8.20 -39.00
N ASN A 65 -15.47 8.31 -39.91
CA ASN A 65 -15.96 9.59 -40.43
C ASN A 65 -17.38 9.91 -39.93
N ALA A 66 -17.64 9.59 -38.65
CA ALA A 66 -18.86 9.92 -37.94
C ALA A 66 -19.15 11.43 -38.03
N VAL A 67 -20.42 11.82 -38.24
CA VAL A 67 -20.79 13.24 -38.21
C VAL A 67 -21.00 13.68 -36.77
N PHE A 68 -21.66 12.83 -35.99
CA PHE A 68 -21.94 13.07 -34.58
C PHE A 68 -21.42 11.91 -33.72
N LEU A 69 -21.22 12.17 -32.42
CA LEU A 69 -20.87 11.12 -31.46
C LEU A 69 -21.88 9.97 -31.44
N CYS A 70 -23.18 10.28 -31.62
CA CYS A 70 -24.24 9.27 -31.66
C CYS A 70 -24.13 8.30 -32.85
N ASP A 71 -23.53 8.71 -33.96
CA ASP A 71 -23.24 7.81 -35.10
C ASP A 71 -22.22 6.75 -34.69
N ARG A 72 -21.15 7.20 -34.02
CA ARG A 72 -20.06 6.35 -33.55
C ARG A 72 -20.55 5.37 -32.49
N GLU A 73 -21.35 5.86 -31.55
CA GLU A 73 -22.06 5.04 -30.56
C GLU A 73 -22.94 3.97 -31.20
N ALA A 74 -23.75 4.34 -32.20
CA ALA A 74 -24.61 3.40 -32.91
C ALA A 74 -23.78 2.35 -33.67
N CYS A 75 -22.70 2.78 -34.34
CA CYS A 75 -21.78 1.90 -35.05
C CYS A 75 -21.16 0.85 -34.12
N PHE A 76 -20.58 1.28 -33.00
CA PHE A 76 -19.93 0.39 -32.05
C PHE A 76 -20.91 -0.59 -31.41
N LYS A 77 -22.11 -0.13 -31.03
CA LYS A 77 -23.17 -1.01 -30.52
C LYS A 77 -23.59 -2.05 -31.55
N TRP A 78 -23.68 -1.65 -32.83
CA TRP A 78 -24.09 -2.52 -33.91
C TRP A 78 -23.02 -3.59 -34.18
N TYR A 79 -21.77 -3.21 -34.37
CA TYR A 79 -20.66 -4.16 -34.54
C TYR A 79 -20.44 -5.07 -33.35
N SER A 80 -20.59 -4.56 -32.12
CA SER A 80 -20.55 -5.40 -30.92
C SER A 80 -21.57 -6.52 -31.02
N LYS A 81 -22.81 -6.23 -31.45
CA LYS A 81 -23.87 -7.22 -31.61
C LYS A 81 -23.55 -8.24 -32.69
N LEU A 82 -22.93 -7.84 -33.80
CA LEU A 82 -22.52 -8.74 -34.89
C LEU A 82 -21.40 -9.72 -34.48
N MET A 83 -20.70 -9.44 -33.37
CA MET A 83 -19.67 -10.30 -32.77
C MET A 83 -20.17 -11.05 -31.52
N GLY A 84 -21.49 -11.06 -31.28
CA GLY A 84 -22.09 -11.74 -30.12
C GLY A 84 -22.36 -13.23 -30.33
N ASP A 85 -23.29 -13.78 -29.55
CA ASP A 85 -23.64 -15.21 -29.58
C ASP A 85 -24.24 -15.67 -30.93
N GLU A 86 -24.90 -14.76 -31.64
CA GLU A 86 -25.36 -14.93 -33.01
C GLU A 86 -24.56 -13.96 -33.91
N PRO A 87 -23.39 -14.37 -34.42
CA PRO A 87 -22.61 -13.50 -35.29
C PRO A 87 -23.25 -13.43 -36.67
N ASP A 88 -23.37 -12.21 -37.19
CA ASP A 88 -23.87 -11.93 -38.56
C ASP A 88 -22.74 -11.35 -39.45
N LEU A 89 -21.54 -11.15 -38.90
CA LEU A 89 -20.33 -10.76 -39.64
C LEU A 89 -19.67 -12.01 -40.21
N ASP A 90 -19.29 -11.98 -41.49
CA ASP A 90 -18.61 -13.11 -42.13
C ASP A 90 -17.38 -13.52 -41.27
N PRO A 91 -17.33 -14.75 -40.73
CA PRO A 91 -16.24 -15.13 -39.85
C PRO A 91 -14.88 -14.92 -40.50
N ASP A 92 -14.75 -15.18 -41.80
CA ASP A 92 -13.47 -15.17 -42.54
C ASP A 92 -12.88 -13.77 -42.69
N ILE A 93 -13.68 -12.73 -42.48
CA ILE A 93 -13.20 -11.34 -42.52
C ILE A 93 -12.86 -10.80 -41.13
N ASN A 94 -13.20 -11.50 -40.04
CA ASN A 94 -13.09 -10.95 -38.67
C ASN A 94 -11.68 -10.46 -38.34
N LYS A 95 -10.65 -11.25 -38.67
CA LYS A 95 -9.25 -10.89 -38.41
C LYS A 95 -8.82 -9.69 -39.24
N ASP A 96 -9.04 -9.74 -40.57
CA ASP A 96 -8.71 -8.64 -41.49
C ASP A 96 -9.41 -7.34 -41.08
N PHE A 97 -10.70 -7.42 -40.73
CA PHE A 97 -11.47 -6.26 -40.30
C PHE A 97 -11.00 -5.72 -38.95
N PHE A 98 -10.66 -6.59 -38.00
CA PHE A 98 -10.09 -6.16 -36.73
C PHE A 98 -8.80 -5.38 -36.95
N GLU A 99 -7.84 -5.97 -37.67
CA GLU A 99 -6.51 -5.40 -37.91
C GLU A 99 -6.55 -4.11 -38.75
N ASN A 100 -7.37 -4.07 -39.80
CA ASN A 100 -7.37 -2.99 -40.77
C ASN A 100 -8.43 -1.91 -40.53
N ASN A 101 -9.33 -2.08 -39.55
CA ASN A 101 -10.37 -1.10 -39.24
C ASN A 101 -10.47 -0.78 -37.75
N VAL A 102 -10.68 -1.78 -36.89
CA VAL A 102 -10.88 -1.56 -35.45
C VAL A 102 -9.58 -1.07 -34.80
N LEU A 103 -8.45 -1.72 -35.07
CA LEU A 103 -7.13 -1.35 -34.53
C LEU A 103 -6.57 -0.04 -35.13
N GLN A 104 -7.17 0.45 -36.21
CA GLN A 104 -6.76 1.69 -36.87
C GLN A 104 -7.46 2.93 -36.32
N LEU A 105 -8.53 2.75 -35.54
CA LEU A 105 -9.26 3.86 -34.93
C LEU A 105 -8.39 4.57 -33.88
N ASP A 106 -8.32 5.90 -33.92
CA ASP A 106 -7.64 6.68 -32.87
C ASP A 106 -8.25 6.37 -31.48
N PRO A 107 -7.46 5.93 -30.48
CA PRO A 107 -7.96 5.64 -29.14
C PRO A 107 -8.69 6.80 -28.46
N SER A 108 -8.38 8.05 -28.81
CA SER A 108 -9.08 9.24 -28.29
C SER A 108 -10.54 9.33 -28.74
N LEU A 109 -10.92 8.61 -29.80
CA LEU A 109 -12.29 8.53 -30.32
C LEU A 109 -13.08 7.36 -29.73
N LEU A 110 -12.45 6.48 -28.95
CA LEU A 110 -13.14 5.37 -28.30
C LEU A 110 -14.08 5.88 -27.22
N THR A 111 -15.26 5.26 -27.20
CA THR A 111 -16.27 5.46 -26.18
C THR A 111 -16.51 4.15 -25.43
N GLU A 112 -17.39 4.13 -24.43
CA GLU A 112 -17.65 2.90 -23.67
C GLU A 112 -18.15 1.77 -24.59
N ASN A 113 -18.99 2.09 -25.56
CA ASN A 113 -19.44 1.09 -26.55
C ASN A 113 -18.33 0.76 -27.55
N GLY A 114 -17.43 1.69 -27.86
CA GLY A 114 -16.23 1.42 -28.65
C GLY A 114 -15.30 0.42 -27.98
N MET A 115 -15.05 0.57 -26.68
CA MET A 115 -14.22 -0.37 -25.92
C MET A 115 -14.88 -1.76 -25.85
N LYS A 116 -16.20 -1.84 -25.64
CA LYS A 116 -16.95 -3.12 -25.72
C LYS A 116 -16.85 -3.77 -27.10
N CYS A 117 -16.89 -2.96 -28.16
CA CYS A 117 -16.73 -3.43 -29.53
C CYS A 117 -15.32 -4.00 -29.73
N PHE A 118 -14.28 -3.24 -29.34
CA PHE A 118 -12.89 -3.68 -29.38
C PHE A 118 -12.70 -5.00 -28.61
N GLU A 119 -13.20 -5.09 -27.37
CA GLU A 119 -13.06 -6.27 -26.52
C GLU A 119 -13.69 -7.51 -27.15
N ARG A 120 -14.87 -7.39 -27.78
CA ARG A 120 -15.51 -8.50 -28.50
C ARG A 120 -14.67 -8.99 -29.68
N PHE A 121 -14.16 -8.07 -30.50
CA PHE A 121 -13.26 -8.45 -31.60
C PHE A 121 -11.96 -9.07 -31.07
N PHE A 122 -11.34 -8.46 -30.07
CA PHE A 122 -10.12 -8.93 -29.44
C PHE A 122 -10.27 -10.37 -28.94
N LYS A 123 -11.33 -10.65 -28.18
CA LYS A 123 -11.61 -11.99 -27.62
C LYS A 123 -11.95 -12.99 -28.74
N ALA A 124 -12.82 -12.63 -29.68
CA ALA A 124 -13.25 -13.53 -30.76
C ALA A 124 -12.11 -13.89 -31.74
N VAL A 125 -11.33 -12.90 -32.19
CA VAL A 125 -10.22 -13.12 -33.12
C VAL A 125 -9.13 -13.95 -32.46
N ASN A 126 -8.70 -13.62 -31.24
CA ASN A 126 -7.67 -14.39 -30.56
C ASN A 126 -8.13 -15.80 -30.17
N CYS A 127 -9.42 -16.02 -29.89
CA CYS A 127 -9.95 -17.38 -29.71
C CYS A 127 -9.91 -18.19 -31.00
N ARG A 128 -10.30 -17.60 -32.14
CA ARG A 128 -10.24 -18.27 -33.45
C ARG A 128 -8.80 -18.64 -33.84
N GLU A 129 -7.85 -17.77 -33.49
CA GLU A 129 -6.42 -17.98 -33.75
C GLU A 129 -5.74 -18.88 -32.69
N GLY A 130 -6.49 -19.42 -31.72
CA GLY A 130 -5.97 -20.33 -30.70
C GLY A 130 -5.08 -19.69 -29.63
N LYS A 131 -5.06 -18.35 -29.56
CA LYS A 131 -4.25 -17.56 -28.62
C LYS A 131 -4.96 -17.31 -27.29
N LEU A 132 -6.29 -17.28 -27.31
CA LEU A 132 -7.14 -17.27 -26.12
C LEU A 132 -8.01 -18.54 -26.09
N VAL A 133 -8.30 -19.01 -24.88
CA VAL A 133 -9.20 -20.15 -24.64
C VAL A 133 -10.34 -19.72 -23.73
N ALA A 134 -11.57 -19.87 -24.19
CA ALA A 134 -12.75 -19.53 -23.39
C ALA A 134 -12.95 -20.52 -22.23
N LYS A 135 -13.15 -20.00 -21.02
CA LYS A 135 -13.41 -20.77 -19.78
C LYS A 135 -14.62 -20.20 -19.06
N ARG A 136 -15.80 -20.81 -19.24
CA ARG A 136 -17.10 -20.37 -18.68
C ARG A 136 -17.36 -18.87 -18.85
N ARG A 137 -16.92 -18.03 -17.90
CA ARG A 137 -17.13 -16.57 -17.84
C ARG A 137 -15.83 -15.76 -17.95
N ALA A 138 -14.72 -16.39 -18.33
CA ALA A 138 -13.40 -15.79 -18.45
C ALA A 138 -12.67 -16.32 -19.68
N TYR A 139 -11.55 -15.70 -20.03
CA TYR A 139 -10.63 -16.16 -21.06
C TYR A 139 -9.28 -16.47 -20.44
N MET A 140 -8.63 -17.52 -20.94
CA MET A 140 -7.24 -17.85 -20.59
C MET A 140 -6.33 -17.55 -21.76
N MET A 141 -5.18 -16.95 -21.50
CA MET A 141 -4.13 -16.71 -22.49
C MET A 141 -3.32 -17.98 -22.70
N ASP A 142 -3.24 -18.48 -23.93
CA ASP A 142 -2.43 -19.67 -24.30
C ASP A 142 -1.23 -19.29 -25.20
N ASP A 143 -1.18 -18.03 -25.67
CA ASP A 143 -0.10 -17.44 -26.47
C ASP A 143 0.07 -15.95 -26.08
N LEU A 144 1.32 -15.51 -25.92
CA LEU A 144 1.67 -14.13 -25.55
C LEU A 144 1.48 -13.14 -26.70
N GLU A 145 1.54 -13.58 -27.95
CA GLU A 145 1.47 -12.73 -29.14
C GLU A 145 0.02 -12.36 -29.53
N LEU A 146 -0.76 -11.81 -28.60
CA LEU A 146 -2.17 -11.48 -28.88
C LEU A 146 -2.32 -10.40 -29.97
N ILE A 147 -3.21 -10.66 -30.92
CA ILE A 147 -3.58 -9.70 -31.96
C ILE A 147 -4.34 -8.56 -31.30
N GLY A 148 -3.87 -7.32 -31.49
CA GLY A 148 -4.45 -6.11 -30.90
C GLY A 148 -3.88 -5.71 -29.54
N LEU A 149 -2.86 -6.42 -29.02
CA LEU A 149 -2.22 -6.08 -27.74
C LEU A 149 -1.55 -4.68 -27.77
N ASP A 150 -0.85 -4.34 -28.85
CA ASP A 150 -0.24 -3.01 -29.00
C ASP A 150 -1.28 -1.90 -29.02
N TYR A 151 -2.42 -2.15 -29.66
CA TYR A 151 -3.54 -1.22 -29.65
C TYR A 151 -4.11 -1.06 -28.25
N LEU A 152 -4.28 -2.16 -27.50
CA LEU A 152 -4.76 -2.11 -26.12
C LEU A 152 -3.85 -1.23 -25.24
N TRP A 153 -2.53 -1.34 -25.38
CA TRP A 153 -1.58 -0.43 -24.72
C TRP A 153 -1.75 1.02 -25.16
N ARG A 154 -1.97 1.29 -26.45
CA ARG A 154 -2.30 2.64 -26.94
C ARG A 154 -3.60 3.16 -26.31
N VAL A 155 -4.61 2.32 -26.09
CA VAL A 155 -5.86 2.70 -25.42
C VAL A 155 -5.61 3.09 -23.96
N VAL A 156 -4.79 2.33 -23.22
CA VAL A 156 -4.36 2.72 -21.87
C VAL A 156 -3.70 4.10 -21.90
N ILE A 157 -2.75 4.32 -22.80
CA ILE A 157 -1.95 5.56 -22.81
C ILE A 157 -2.74 6.76 -23.33
N GLN A 158 -3.59 6.59 -24.35
CA GLN A 158 -4.18 7.70 -25.13
C GLN A 158 -5.70 7.86 -24.96
N GLY A 159 -6.40 6.86 -24.40
CA GLY A 159 -7.85 6.92 -24.20
C GLY A 159 -8.28 7.97 -23.18
N SER A 160 -9.59 8.18 -23.04
CA SER A 160 -10.14 8.90 -21.87
C SER A 160 -10.01 8.06 -20.60
N ASP A 161 -10.14 8.66 -19.42
CA ASP A 161 -9.88 7.96 -18.15
C ASP A 161 -10.75 6.71 -17.96
N ASP A 162 -12.05 6.79 -18.27
CA ASP A 162 -12.96 5.64 -18.18
C ASP A 162 -12.57 4.50 -19.14
N ILE A 163 -12.10 4.85 -20.34
CA ILE A 163 -11.72 3.89 -21.37
C ILE A 163 -10.38 3.26 -21.07
N ALA A 164 -9.43 4.05 -20.57
CA ALA A 164 -8.15 3.56 -20.09
C ALA A 164 -8.35 2.57 -18.93
N ASN A 165 -9.24 2.86 -17.97
CA ASN A 165 -9.54 1.94 -16.87
C ASN A 165 -10.10 0.60 -17.36
N ARG A 166 -11.02 0.60 -18.33
CA ARG A 166 -11.52 -0.64 -18.96
C ARG A 166 -10.42 -1.41 -19.70
N ALA A 167 -9.48 -0.71 -20.34
CA ALA A 167 -8.33 -1.32 -20.99
C ALA A 167 -7.35 -1.93 -19.98
N ILE A 168 -7.13 -1.27 -18.84
CA ILE A 168 -6.35 -1.78 -17.71
C ILE A 168 -6.98 -3.07 -17.17
N ASP A 169 -8.30 -3.08 -16.96
CA ASP A 169 -9.02 -4.28 -16.51
C ASP A 169 -8.87 -5.46 -17.48
N LEU A 170 -8.92 -5.19 -18.80
CA LEU A 170 -8.71 -6.22 -19.82
C LEU A 170 -7.26 -6.73 -19.83
N LEU A 171 -6.25 -5.86 -19.71
CA LEU A 171 -4.85 -6.30 -19.59
C LEU A 171 -4.66 -7.17 -18.34
N LYS A 172 -5.18 -6.73 -17.20
CA LYS A 172 -5.17 -7.49 -15.95
C LYS A 172 -5.80 -8.88 -16.15
N GLU A 173 -7.04 -8.94 -16.66
CA GLU A 173 -7.76 -10.20 -16.92
C GLU A 173 -6.91 -11.18 -17.73
N ILE A 174 -6.29 -10.71 -18.82
CA ILE A 174 -5.53 -11.56 -19.73
C ILE A 174 -4.24 -12.08 -19.07
N TYR A 175 -3.46 -11.20 -18.43
CA TYR A 175 -2.14 -11.55 -17.91
C TYR A 175 -2.19 -12.31 -16.57
N THR A 176 -3.33 -12.35 -15.88
CA THR A 176 -3.50 -13.17 -14.66
C THR A 176 -4.17 -14.51 -14.93
N ASN A 177 -4.86 -14.66 -16.06
CA ASN A 177 -5.49 -15.92 -16.47
C ASN A 177 -4.63 -16.68 -17.49
N LEU A 178 -3.49 -17.22 -17.07
CA LEU A 178 -2.63 -18.01 -17.93
C LEU A 178 -3.19 -19.43 -18.16
N GLY A 179 -3.15 -19.90 -19.41
CA GLY A 179 -3.44 -21.26 -19.80
C GLY A 179 -2.36 -22.24 -19.31
N PRO A 180 -2.65 -23.55 -19.22
CA PRO A 180 -1.73 -24.53 -18.64
C PRO A 180 -0.34 -24.57 -19.29
N LYS A 181 -0.23 -24.23 -20.58
CA LYS A 181 1.06 -24.17 -21.29
C LYS A 181 1.94 -23.02 -20.80
N LEU A 182 1.33 -21.88 -20.49
CA LEU A 182 2.03 -20.67 -20.06
C LEU A 182 2.29 -20.65 -18.55
N GLN A 183 1.49 -21.35 -17.75
CA GLN A 183 1.69 -21.43 -16.29
C GLN A 183 3.07 -21.97 -15.90
N VAL A 184 3.68 -22.83 -16.71
CA VAL A 184 5.04 -23.35 -16.47
C VAL A 184 6.10 -22.24 -16.52
N ASN A 185 5.87 -21.21 -17.36
CA ASN A 185 6.77 -20.07 -17.55
C ASN A 185 6.22 -18.80 -16.87
N GLN A 186 5.34 -18.96 -15.86
CA GLN A 186 4.64 -17.83 -15.23
C GLN A 186 5.61 -16.76 -14.69
N VAL A 187 6.74 -17.16 -14.12
CA VAL A 187 7.75 -16.22 -13.58
C VAL A 187 8.36 -15.36 -14.69
N GLU A 188 8.77 -15.95 -15.82
CA GLU A 188 9.31 -15.22 -16.97
C GLU A 188 8.25 -14.24 -17.52
N ILE A 189 6.98 -14.66 -17.56
CA ILE A 189 5.87 -13.80 -17.99
C ILE A 189 5.66 -12.62 -17.03
N HIS A 190 5.78 -12.85 -15.71
CA HIS A 190 5.75 -11.77 -14.72
C HIS A 190 6.89 -10.77 -14.96
N GLU A 191 8.12 -11.25 -15.13
CA GLU A 191 9.31 -10.42 -15.39
C GLU A 191 9.15 -9.59 -16.67
N ASP A 192 8.70 -10.21 -17.76
CA ASP A 192 8.47 -9.53 -19.04
C ASP A 192 7.38 -8.47 -18.94
N PHE A 193 6.27 -8.76 -18.25
CA PHE A 193 5.19 -7.79 -18.05
C PHE A 193 5.63 -6.60 -17.18
N ILE A 194 6.36 -6.87 -16.10
CA ILE A 194 6.96 -5.83 -15.25
C ILE A 194 7.91 -4.97 -16.08
N GLN A 195 8.82 -5.58 -16.83
CA GLN A 195 9.80 -4.86 -17.64
C GLN A 195 9.10 -3.99 -18.70
N SER A 196 8.08 -4.53 -19.38
CA SER A 196 7.25 -3.83 -20.36
C SER A 196 6.56 -2.59 -19.78
N CYS A 197 6.11 -2.65 -18.51
CA CYS A 197 5.60 -1.49 -17.78
C CYS A 197 6.71 -0.47 -17.49
N PHE A 198 7.86 -0.91 -16.97
CA PHE A 198 8.97 -0.01 -16.62
C PHE A 198 9.61 0.66 -17.84
N ASP A 199 9.68 -0.01 -18.99
CA ASP A 199 10.19 0.58 -20.24
C ASP A 199 9.29 1.73 -20.70
N ARG A 200 7.96 1.55 -20.60
CA ARG A 200 6.97 2.61 -20.89
C ARG A 200 7.08 3.76 -19.91
N LEU A 201 7.19 3.47 -18.62
CA LEU A 201 7.40 4.50 -17.59
C LEU A 201 8.70 5.26 -17.83
N LYS A 202 9.78 4.57 -18.21
CA LYS A 202 11.09 5.18 -18.47
C LYS A 202 11.03 6.12 -19.67
N ALA A 203 10.40 5.72 -20.77
CA ALA A 203 10.20 6.57 -21.94
C ALA A 203 9.42 7.86 -21.59
N SER A 204 8.34 7.74 -20.82
CA SER A 204 7.55 8.89 -20.35
C SER A 204 8.31 9.75 -19.34
N TYR A 205 9.07 9.15 -18.44
CA TYR A 205 9.92 9.84 -17.46
C TYR A 205 10.97 10.70 -18.17
N ASP A 206 11.68 10.14 -19.14
CA ASP A 206 12.70 10.87 -19.91
C ASP A 206 12.08 12.05 -20.67
N THR A 207 10.87 11.86 -21.20
CA THR A 207 10.09 12.94 -21.83
C THR A 207 9.77 14.04 -20.83
N LEU A 208 9.26 13.70 -19.64
CA LEU A 208 8.94 14.68 -18.60
C LEU A 208 10.17 15.45 -18.11
N CYS A 209 11.31 14.77 -17.93
CA CYS A 209 12.55 15.44 -17.52
C CYS A 209 13.01 16.49 -18.53
N VAL A 210 12.75 16.30 -19.83
CA VAL A 210 13.04 17.29 -20.88
C VAL A 210 12.05 18.46 -20.85
N LEU A 211 10.77 18.19 -20.51
CA LEU A 211 9.72 19.21 -20.44
C LEU A 211 9.77 20.05 -19.15
N ASP A 212 10.52 19.60 -18.13
CA ASP A 212 10.63 20.29 -16.86
C ASP A 212 11.27 21.69 -17.00
N GLY A 213 10.65 22.69 -16.38
CA GLY A 213 11.09 24.10 -16.44
C GLY A 213 10.62 24.90 -17.67
N ASP A 214 10.01 24.27 -18.69
CA ASP A 214 9.44 24.97 -19.84
C ASP A 214 7.96 25.34 -19.61
N LYS A 215 7.70 26.66 -19.50
CA LYS A 215 6.36 27.19 -19.21
C LYS A 215 5.35 26.96 -20.33
N ASP A 216 5.82 26.82 -21.57
CA ASP A 216 4.93 26.59 -22.72
C ASP A 216 4.51 25.12 -22.83
N SER A 217 5.21 24.22 -22.10
CA SER A 217 5.03 22.77 -22.15
C SER A 217 4.19 22.19 -21.00
N ILE A 218 3.62 23.02 -20.12
CA ILE A 218 2.88 22.57 -18.91
C ILE A 218 1.76 21.56 -19.25
N ASN A 219 0.98 21.82 -20.30
CA ASN A 219 -0.11 20.93 -20.71
C ASN A 219 0.42 19.60 -21.26
N CYS A 220 1.54 19.63 -22.00
CA CYS A 220 2.19 18.44 -22.52
C CYS A 220 2.75 17.59 -21.36
N ALA A 221 3.45 18.22 -20.42
CA ALA A 221 3.96 17.56 -19.22
C ALA A 221 2.82 16.94 -18.39
N ARG A 222 1.70 17.65 -18.21
CA ARG A 222 0.53 17.08 -17.52
C ARG A 222 -0.04 15.86 -18.24
N GLN A 223 -0.15 15.89 -19.57
CA GLN A 223 -0.62 14.74 -20.34
C GLN A 223 0.34 13.55 -20.23
N GLU A 224 1.65 13.80 -20.29
CA GLU A 224 2.66 12.74 -20.15
C GLU A 224 2.67 12.12 -18.75
N ALA A 225 2.49 12.93 -17.71
CA ALA A 225 2.31 12.42 -16.35
C ALA A 225 1.05 11.57 -16.19
N ILE A 226 -0.06 11.93 -16.83
CA ILE A 226 -1.27 11.09 -16.86
C ILE A 226 -0.96 9.73 -17.49
N ARG A 227 -0.19 9.68 -18.58
CA ARG A 227 0.24 8.42 -19.22
C ARG A 227 1.04 7.55 -18.24
N MET A 228 1.98 8.14 -17.51
CA MET A 228 2.72 7.43 -16.47
C MET A 228 1.82 6.90 -15.36
N VAL A 229 0.90 7.72 -14.84
CA VAL A 229 -0.07 7.30 -13.81
C VAL A 229 -0.86 6.08 -14.28
N ARG A 230 -1.28 6.04 -15.55
CA ARG A 230 -2.01 4.89 -16.08
C ARG A 230 -1.15 3.63 -16.15
N VAL A 231 0.12 3.73 -16.53
CA VAL A 231 1.03 2.56 -16.51
C VAL A 231 1.33 2.10 -15.08
N LEU A 232 1.48 3.02 -14.12
CA LEU A 232 1.58 2.69 -12.69
C LEU A 232 0.32 1.95 -12.22
N THR A 233 -0.87 2.37 -12.67
CA THR A 233 -2.14 1.70 -12.37
C THR A 233 -2.22 0.31 -13.00
N VAL A 234 -1.76 0.11 -14.24
CA VAL A 234 -1.67 -1.23 -14.85
C VAL A 234 -0.90 -2.18 -13.93
N LEU A 235 0.31 -1.77 -13.52
CA LEU A 235 1.16 -2.61 -12.68
C LEU A 235 0.57 -2.83 -11.28
N LYS A 236 -0.04 -1.81 -10.70
CA LYS A 236 -0.73 -1.89 -9.40
C LYS A 236 -1.86 -2.92 -9.44
N GLU A 237 -2.75 -2.81 -10.42
CA GLU A 237 -3.90 -3.70 -10.55
C GLU A 237 -3.46 -5.13 -10.87
N TYR A 238 -2.39 -5.31 -11.65
CA TYR A 238 -1.78 -6.61 -11.90
C TYR A 238 -1.24 -7.28 -10.64
N ILE A 239 -0.44 -6.56 -9.85
CA ILE A 239 0.12 -7.08 -8.58
C ILE A 239 -1.00 -7.44 -7.61
N ASN A 240 -2.02 -6.58 -7.47
CA ASN A 240 -3.15 -6.83 -6.57
C ASN A 240 -3.97 -8.06 -6.95
N GLU A 241 -4.17 -8.30 -8.24
CA GLU A 241 -4.90 -9.48 -8.72
C GLU A 241 -4.09 -10.76 -8.44
N CYS A 242 -2.78 -10.76 -8.75
CA CYS A 242 -1.89 -11.88 -8.41
C CYS A 242 -1.84 -12.15 -6.90
N ASP A 243 -1.78 -11.10 -6.09
CA ASP A 243 -1.82 -11.20 -4.62
C ASP A 243 -3.18 -11.69 -4.09
N SER A 244 -4.28 -11.41 -4.78
CA SER A 244 -5.63 -11.86 -4.41
C SER A 244 -5.86 -13.34 -4.75
N ASP A 245 -5.31 -13.76 -5.89
CA ASP A 245 -5.28 -15.14 -6.36
C ASP A 245 -4.30 -16.02 -5.55
N TYR A 246 -3.39 -15.41 -4.80
CA TYR A 246 -2.62 -16.12 -3.78
C TYR A 246 -3.53 -16.52 -2.60
N HIS A 247 -3.83 -17.81 -2.50
CA HIS A 247 -4.79 -18.37 -1.55
C HIS A 247 -4.19 -18.81 -0.21
N GLU A 248 -2.89 -18.62 -0.02
CA GLU A 248 -2.19 -18.93 1.23
C GLU A 248 -1.88 -17.67 2.05
N GLU A 249 -1.40 -17.86 3.28
CA GLU A 249 -0.94 -16.76 4.11
C GLU A 249 0.43 -16.27 3.61
N ARG A 250 0.59 -14.94 3.53
CA ARG A 250 1.84 -14.29 3.13
C ARG A 250 2.85 -14.30 4.27
N THR A 251 4.10 -14.67 3.97
CA THR A 251 5.27 -14.56 4.86
C THR A 251 6.29 -13.55 4.38
N ILE A 252 6.38 -13.35 3.06
CA ILE A 252 7.14 -12.30 2.40
C ILE A 252 6.21 -11.08 2.27
N LEU A 253 6.10 -10.35 3.37
CA LEU A 253 5.08 -9.30 3.51
C LEU A 253 5.40 -8.06 2.66
N PRO A 254 4.39 -7.48 2.00
CA PRO A 254 4.55 -6.19 1.34
C PRO A 254 4.86 -5.09 2.36
N MET A 255 5.54 -4.02 1.96
CA MET A 255 6.00 -2.93 2.82
C MET A 255 4.88 -2.32 3.67
N SER A 256 3.67 -2.21 3.13
CA SER A 256 2.46 -1.78 3.86
C SER A 256 2.12 -2.63 5.09
N ARG A 257 2.56 -3.88 5.12
CA ARG A 257 2.29 -4.88 6.17
C ARG A 257 3.55 -5.40 6.86
N ALA A 258 4.74 -5.00 6.42
CA ALA A 258 6.02 -5.54 6.90
C ALA A 258 6.32 -5.19 8.38
N PHE A 259 5.70 -4.14 8.91
CA PHE A 259 5.89 -3.67 10.27
C PHE A 259 4.64 -3.90 11.14
N ARG A 260 4.84 -3.97 12.47
CA ARG A 260 3.75 -4.10 13.44
C ARG A 260 2.80 -2.91 13.35
N GLY A 261 1.52 -3.22 13.16
CA GLY A 261 0.45 -2.23 13.20
C GLY A 261 0.14 -1.77 14.63
N LYS A 262 -1.03 -1.15 14.81
CA LYS A 262 -1.49 -0.74 16.15
C LYS A 262 -1.73 -1.98 17.02
N HIS A 263 -1.21 -1.96 18.25
CA HIS A 263 -1.40 -3.02 19.23
C HIS A 263 -2.88 -3.30 19.48
N ILE A 264 -3.22 -4.57 19.64
CA ILE A 264 -4.55 -5.01 20.03
C ILE A 264 -4.42 -6.23 20.95
N THR A 265 -5.16 -6.21 22.05
CA THR A 265 -5.34 -7.38 22.93
C THR A 265 -6.68 -8.03 22.59
N LEU A 266 -6.67 -9.31 22.26
CA LEU A 266 -7.87 -10.11 21.99
C LEU A 266 -8.13 -11.03 23.17
N ILE A 267 -9.35 -11.00 23.72
CA ILE A 267 -9.73 -11.83 24.87
C ILE A 267 -10.38 -13.09 24.32
N VAL A 268 -9.74 -14.25 24.52
CA VAL A 268 -10.21 -15.52 23.96
C VAL A 268 -10.90 -16.35 25.05
N ARG A 269 -12.20 -16.63 24.85
CA ARG A 269 -13.04 -17.39 25.78
C ARG A 269 -13.38 -18.77 25.23
N PHE A 270 -13.36 -19.78 26.11
CA PHE A 270 -13.67 -21.17 25.75
C PHE A 270 -14.99 -21.62 26.39
N PRO A 271 -16.11 -21.67 25.64
CA PRO A 271 -17.37 -22.14 26.18
C PRO A 271 -17.32 -23.67 26.32
N ASN A 272 -17.62 -24.18 27.52
CA ASN A 272 -17.88 -25.60 27.81
C ASN A 272 -16.67 -26.57 27.74
N GLN A 273 -15.64 -26.38 28.56
CA GLN A 273 -14.59 -27.40 28.77
C GLN A 273 -14.69 -28.17 30.09
N GLY A 274 -15.85 -28.20 30.78
CA GLY A 274 -16.02 -28.92 32.07
C GLY A 274 -15.13 -28.43 33.25
N ARG A 275 -14.10 -27.64 32.95
CA ARG A 275 -13.27 -26.80 33.80
C ARG A 275 -13.51 -25.36 33.36
N GLN A 276 -13.62 -24.44 34.32
CA GLN A 276 -13.49 -23.02 34.03
C GLN A 276 -12.04 -22.81 33.54
N VAL A 277 -11.85 -22.65 32.23
CA VAL A 277 -10.58 -22.18 31.68
C VAL A 277 -10.66 -20.66 31.70
N ASP A 278 -9.69 -20.01 32.33
CA ASP A 278 -9.60 -18.56 32.34
C ASP A 278 -9.53 -18.03 30.89
N ASP A 279 -10.14 -16.87 30.67
CA ASP A 279 -10.02 -16.19 29.39
C ASP A 279 -8.54 -15.93 29.07
N LEU A 280 -8.15 -16.14 27.82
CA LEU A 280 -6.77 -16.02 27.36
C LEU A 280 -6.57 -14.70 26.63
N ASP A 281 -5.64 -13.88 27.12
CA ASP A 281 -5.21 -12.66 26.42
C ASP A 281 -4.22 -13.00 25.30
N ILE A 282 -4.63 -12.80 24.05
CA ILE A 282 -3.76 -12.88 22.88
C ILE A 282 -3.33 -11.47 22.48
N TRP A 283 -2.03 -11.21 22.50
CA TRP A 283 -1.45 -9.94 22.03
C TRP A 283 -1.15 -10.04 20.55
N SER A 284 -1.60 -9.04 19.79
CA SER A 284 -1.45 -8.98 18.33
C SER A 284 -1.43 -7.52 17.86
N HIS A 285 -1.59 -7.28 16.56
CA HIS A 285 -1.72 -5.93 16.00
C HIS A 285 -2.55 -5.89 14.72
N THR A 286 -2.93 -4.70 14.27
CA THR A 286 -3.80 -4.51 13.09
C THR A 286 -3.26 -5.10 11.78
N ASN A 287 -1.93 -5.19 11.62
CA ASN A 287 -1.28 -5.83 10.45
C ASN A 287 -1.11 -7.35 10.58
N ASP A 288 -1.55 -7.95 11.68
CA ASP A 288 -1.46 -9.38 11.92
C ASP A 288 -2.69 -10.08 11.33
N THR A 289 -2.59 -11.38 11.08
CA THR A 289 -3.65 -12.15 10.42
C THR A 289 -4.52 -12.90 11.44
N ILE A 290 -5.73 -13.30 11.03
CA ILE A 290 -6.55 -14.19 11.85
C ILE A 290 -5.93 -15.59 11.98
N GLY A 291 -5.24 -16.05 10.94
CA GLY A 291 -4.48 -17.29 10.99
C GLY A 291 -3.41 -17.28 12.08
N SER A 292 -2.69 -16.16 12.25
CA SER A 292 -1.69 -16.04 13.32
C SER A 292 -2.33 -16.05 14.71
N VAL A 293 -3.48 -15.39 14.89
CA VAL A 293 -4.24 -15.42 16.15
C VAL A 293 -4.65 -16.85 16.47
N ARG A 294 -5.16 -17.57 15.49
CA ARG A 294 -5.56 -18.98 15.63
C ARG A 294 -4.39 -19.87 16.06
N ARG A 295 -3.23 -19.73 15.40
CA ARG A 295 -1.99 -20.43 15.79
C ARG A 295 -1.50 -20.00 17.18
N GLY A 296 -1.57 -18.72 17.51
CA GLY A 296 -1.21 -18.17 18.81
C GLY A 296 -2.05 -18.77 19.94
N ILE A 297 -3.36 -18.95 19.72
CA ILE A 297 -4.25 -19.64 20.65
C ILE A 297 -3.82 -21.09 20.82
N LEU A 298 -3.68 -21.85 19.72
CA LEU A 298 -3.27 -23.26 19.74
C LEU A 298 -1.95 -23.48 20.50
N ASN A 299 -0.96 -22.61 20.26
CA ASN A 299 0.33 -22.64 20.95
C ASN A 299 0.20 -22.37 22.46
N ARG A 300 -0.61 -21.37 22.86
CA ARG A 300 -0.85 -21.03 24.27
C ARG A 300 -1.55 -22.14 25.04
N ILE A 301 -2.53 -22.81 24.43
CA ILE A 301 -3.27 -23.93 25.05
C ILE A 301 -2.50 -25.26 24.99
N LYS A 302 -1.33 -25.30 24.35
CA LYS A 302 -0.51 -26.50 24.13
C LYS A 302 -1.29 -27.66 23.50
N ALA A 303 -2.27 -27.34 22.66
CA ALA A 303 -3.06 -28.36 21.97
C ALA A 303 -2.25 -28.93 20.80
N ASN A 304 -2.39 -30.23 20.56
CA ASN A 304 -1.81 -30.82 19.36
C ASN A 304 -2.62 -30.35 18.14
N ALA A 305 -2.02 -29.46 17.34
CA ALA A 305 -2.62 -28.89 16.14
C ALA A 305 -3.06 -29.96 15.13
N ALA A 306 -2.43 -31.13 15.12
CA ALA A 306 -2.79 -32.23 14.22
C ALA A 306 -4.13 -32.91 14.58
N HIS A 307 -4.62 -32.76 15.82
CA HIS A 307 -5.81 -33.46 16.32
C HIS A 307 -6.88 -32.52 16.91
N THR A 308 -6.63 -31.21 16.89
CA THR A 308 -7.49 -30.20 17.50
C THR A 308 -7.87 -29.15 16.47
N LYS A 309 -9.15 -29.12 16.08
CA LYS A 309 -9.71 -28.03 15.28
C LYS A 309 -10.16 -26.92 16.22
N ILE A 310 -9.79 -25.68 15.92
CA ILE A 310 -10.26 -24.49 16.63
C ILE A 310 -11.19 -23.70 15.71
N GLU A 311 -12.40 -23.43 16.19
CA GLU A 311 -13.38 -22.57 15.53
C GLU A 311 -13.44 -21.25 16.31
N LEU A 312 -13.29 -20.13 15.60
CA LEU A 312 -13.32 -18.79 16.19
C LEU A 312 -14.67 -18.14 15.88
N PHE A 313 -15.24 -17.48 16.87
CA PHE A 313 -16.47 -16.70 16.73
C PHE A 313 -16.23 -15.27 17.18
N ILE A 314 -16.61 -14.31 16.35
CA ILE A 314 -16.52 -12.87 16.61
C ILE A 314 -17.93 -12.29 16.49
N GLY A 315 -18.43 -11.66 17.55
CA GLY A 315 -19.81 -11.13 17.56
C GLY A 315 -20.91 -12.21 17.42
N GLY A 316 -20.57 -13.49 17.63
CA GLY A 316 -21.47 -14.63 17.44
C GLY A 316 -21.40 -15.28 16.05
N GLU A 317 -20.71 -14.66 15.10
CA GLU A 317 -20.50 -15.22 13.75
C GLU A 317 -19.21 -16.04 13.69
N ILE A 318 -19.25 -17.17 12.99
CA ILE A 318 -18.08 -18.03 12.78
C ILE A 318 -17.13 -17.39 11.79
N VAL A 319 -15.84 -17.38 12.10
CA VAL A 319 -14.79 -16.91 11.19
C VAL A 319 -14.35 -18.08 10.32
N ASP A 320 -14.66 -18.00 9.03
CA ASP A 320 -14.29 -19.00 8.03
C ASP A 320 -12.76 -19.15 7.97
N PRO A 321 -12.20 -20.39 7.95
CA PRO A 321 -10.77 -20.59 7.72
C PRO A 321 -10.23 -19.92 6.45
N ALA A 322 -11.03 -19.72 5.40
CA ALA A 322 -10.64 -18.97 4.21
C ALA A 322 -10.33 -17.49 4.49
N ASP A 323 -10.83 -16.97 5.62
CA ASP A 323 -10.55 -15.62 6.12
C ASP A 323 -9.29 -15.55 6.99
N ASP A 324 -8.57 -16.65 7.21
CA ASP A 324 -7.34 -16.64 8.02
C ASP A 324 -6.26 -15.72 7.44
N ARG A 325 -6.31 -15.40 6.13
CA ARG A 325 -5.43 -14.43 5.47
C ARG A 325 -5.83 -12.96 5.69
N LYS A 326 -7.04 -12.69 6.17
CA LYS A 326 -7.50 -11.32 6.45
C LYS A 326 -6.74 -10.74 7.64
N LEU A 327 -6.49 -9.44 7.56
CA LEU A 327 -5.85 -8.69 8.63
C LEU A 327 -6.85 -8.39 9.75
N ILE A 328 -6.37 -8.35 10.99
CA ILE A 328 -7.18 -7.93 12.14
C ILE A 328 -7.74 -6.51 11.93
N GLY A 329 -6.93 -5.62 11.36
CA GLY A 329 -7.35 -4.26 11.02
C GLY A 329 -8.50 -4.19 10.00
N GLN A 330 -8.63 -5.19 9.12
CA GLN A 330 -9.71 -5.26 8.13
C GLN A 330 -11.04 -5.72 8.75
N LEU A 331 -10.99 -6.43 9.88
CA LEU A 331 -12.18 -6.89 10.60
C LEU A 331 -12.71 -5.84 11.60
N ASN A 332 -12.08 -4.65 11.67
CA ASN A 332 -12.45 -3.57 12.59
C ASN A 332 -12.55 -4.01 14.06
N LEU A 333 -11.72 -4.98 14.47
CA LEU A 333 -11.65 -5.41 15.87
C LEU A 333 -11.06 -4.28 16.72
N LYS A 334 -11.69 -4.01 17.86
CA LYS A 334 -11.20 -3.03 18.85
C LYS A 334 -10.35 -3.71 19.90
N ASP A 335 -9.53 -2.92 20.61
CA ASP A 335 -8.80 -3.44 21.77
C ASP A 335 -9.76 -4.10 22.78
N LYS A 336 -9.34 -5.24 23.31
CA LYS A 336 -10.10 -6.13 24.21
C LYS A 336 -11.37 -6.74 23.59
N THR A 337 -11.42 -6.87 22.26
CA THR A 337 -12.51 -7.60 21.61
C THR A 337 -12.54 -9.05 22.11
N LEU A 338 -13.74 -9.51 22.49
CA LEU A 338 -13.98 -10.89 22.92
C LEU A 338 -14.11 -11.81 21.70
N ILE A 339 -13.28 -12.84 21.63
CA ILE A 339 -13.32 -13.92 20.65
C ILE A 339 -13.71 -15.19 21.39
N THR A 340 -14.73 -15.89 20.90
CA THR A 340 -15.09 -17.21 21.46
C THR A 340 -14.38 -18.28 20.64
N ALA A 341 -13.56 -19.11 21.28
CA ALA A 341 -12.86 -20.22 20.66
C ALA A 341 -13.46 -21.55 21.09
N LYS A 342 -13.92 -22.36 20.13
CA LYS A 342 -14.42 -23.71 20.36
C LYS A 342 -13.41 -24.72 19.85
N LEU A 343 -12.99 -25.64 20.72
CA LEU A 343 -12.09 -26.72 20.35
C LEU A 343 -12.92 -27.97 20.04
N THR A 344 -12.61 -28.61 18.92
CA THR A 344 -13.19 -29.89 18.54
C THR A 344 -12.06 -30.88 18.28
N GLN A 345 -12.08 -32.03 18.95
CA GLN A 345 -11.13 -33.11 18.66
C GLN A 345 -11.51 -33.77 17.33
N VAL A 346 -10.54 -33.86 16.43
CA VAL A 346 -10.71 -34.58 15.16
C VAL A 346 -10.41 -36.06 15.45
N SER A 347 -11.45 -36.86 15.70
CA SER A 347 -11.29 -38.31 15.82
C SER A 347 -11.08 -38.92 14.43
N ALA A 348 -9.97 -39.64 14.23
CA ALA A 348 -9.66 -40.34 12.98
C ALA A 348 -10.61 -41.51 12.63
N ASN A 349 -11.63 -41.78 13.46
CA ASN A 349 -12.60 -42.86 13.25
C ASN A 349 -14.04 -42.31 13.31
N MET A 350 -14.61 -41.99 12.15
CA MET A 350 -16.06 -42.00 11.97
C MET A 350 -16.40 -42.81 10.70
N PRO A 351 -17.27 -43.83 10.79
CA PRO A 351 -17.73 -44.56 9.62
C PRO A 351 -18.65 -43.65 8.79
N SER A 352 -18.39 -43.58 7.49
CA SER A 352 -19.31 -42.97 6.53
C SER A 352 -20.61 -43.77 6.50
N SER A 353 -21.72 -43.16 6.94
CA SER A 353 -23.06 -43.67 6.66
C SER A 353 -23.36 -43.52 5.17
N PRO A 354 -23.85 -44.56 4.47
CA PRO A 354 -24.37 -44.41 3.12
C PRO A 354 -25.81 -43.93 3.21
N ASP A 355 -26.14 -42.81 2.59
CA ASP A 355 -27.41 -42.59 1.87
C ASP A 355 -27.61 -41.10 1.57
N SER A 356 -27.27 -40.71 0.35
CA SER A 356 -28.11 -39.87 -0.52
C SER A 356 -27.34 -39.52 -1.79
N SER A 357 -27.75 -40.13 -2.90
CA SER A 357 -27.34 -39.79 -4.26
C SER A 357 -28.23 -38.71 -4.86
N SER A 358 -27.64 -37.66 -5.44
CA SER A 358 -28.14 -36.99 -6.66
C SER A 358 -27.04 -36.12 -7.29
N ASP A 359 -26.86 -36.33 -8.60
CA ASP A 359 -25.82 -35.81 -9.48
C ASP A 359 -25.89 -34.30 -9.74
N SER A 360 -24.71 -33.65 -9.78
CA SER A 360 -24.21 -32.79 -10.89
C SER A 360 -23.22 -31.73 -10.37
N SER A 361 -21.91 -31.99 -10.47
CA SER A 361 -20.85 -30.96 -10.48
C SER A 361 -19.56 -31.55 -11.02
N THR A 362 -19.23 -31.24 -12.27
CA THR A 362 -17.86 -31.43 -12.80
C THR A 362 -16.96 -30.36 -12.17
N GLY A 363 -16.00 -30.83 -11.37
CA GLY A 363 -14.95 -30.03 -10.73
C GLY A 363 -15.05 -29.99 -9.21
N SER A 364 -14.81 -31.11 -8.53
CA SER A 364 -14.54 -31.13 -7.09
C SER A 364 -13.20 -30.43 -6.82
N PRO A 365 -13.12 -29.41 -5.95
CA PRO A 365 -11.85 -29.07 -5.33
C PRO A 365 -11.46 -30.26 -4.47
N GLY A 366 -10.26 -30.81 -4.68
CA GLY A 366 -9.79 -31.95 -3.91
C GLY A 366 -9.79 -31.62 -2.41
N ASN A 367 -10.49 -32.42 -1.62
CA ASN A 367 -10.22 -32.76 -0.21
C ASN A 367 -9.37 -31.78 0.65
N HIS A 368 -9.69 -30.48 0.67
CA HIS A 368 -9.02 -29.42 1.46
C HIS A 368 -9.50 -29.37 2.92
N GLY A 369 -9.69 -30.53 3.56
CA GLY A 369 -10.34 -30.66 4.86
C GLY A 369 -9.44 -30.44 6.09
N ASN A 370 -8.13 -30.22 5.92
CA ASN A 370 -7.20 -30.09 7.05
C ASN A 370 -6.00 -29.18 6.74
N HIS A 371 -6.25 -27.91 6.40
CA HIS A 371 -5.19 -26.92 6.10
C HIS A 371 -4.45 -26.35 7.32
N TYR A 372 -4.62 -26.91 8.53
CA TYR A 372 -3.86 -26.44 9.69
C TYR A 372 -2.40 -26.92 9.70
N SER A 373 -2.01 -27.86 8.81
CA SER A 373 -0.67 -28.46 8.76
C SER A 373 0.19 -28.06 7.56
N ASP A 374 -0.40 -27.55 6.47
CA ASP A 374 0.39 -26.97 5.38
C ASP A 374 0.68 -25.53 5.77
N GLY A 375 1.89 -25.31 6.28
CA GLY A 375 2.40 -23.97 6.56
C GLY A 375 2.50 -23.13 5.28
N PRO A 376 2.82 -21.84 5.41
CA PRO A 376 3.06 -20.98 4.25
C PRO A 376 4.10 -21.60 3.32
N ASN A 377 3.96 -21.42 2.00
CA ASN A 377 4.88 -21.89 0.98
C ASN A 377 5.72 -20.73 0.39
N PRO A 378 6.92 -20.43 0.94
CA PRO A 378 7.72 -19.29 0.49
C PRO A 378 8.23 -19.42 -0.95
N GLU A 379 8.37 -20.65 -1.47
CA GLU A 379 8.83 -20.88 -2.84
C GLU A 379 7.80 -20.38 -3.85
N VAL A 380 6.52 -20.73 -3.64
CA VAL A 380 5.42 -20.24 -4.49
C VAL A 380 5.19 -18.74 -4.27
N GLU A 381 5.29 -18.26 -3.02
CA GLU A 381 5.18 -16.83 -2.70
C GLU A 381 6.27 -16.00 -3.41
N SER A 382 7.48 -16.54 -3.58
CA SER A 382 8.60 -15.86 -4.24
C SER A 382 8.36 -15.55 -5.72
N CYS A 383 7.43 -16.26 -6.35
CA CYS A 383 7.02 -16.05 -7.74
C CYS A 383 6.05 -14.87 -7.91
N LEU A 384 5.53 -14.27 -6.82
CA LEU A 384 4.61 -13.14 -6.92
C LEU A 384 5.31 -11.91 -7.52
N PRO A 385 4.64 -11.14 -8.39
CA PRO A 385 5.25 -10.01 -9.09
C PRO A 385 5.81 -8.94 -8.14
N GLY A 386 5.12 -8.64 -7.04
CA GLY A 386 5.63 -7.72 -6.02
C GLY A 386 6.92 -8.21 -5.35
N VAL A 387 7.07 -9.52 -5.17
CA VAL A 387 8.28 -10.15 -4.61
C VAL A 387 9.41 -10.14 -5.64
N ILE A 388 9.16 -10.54 -6.88
CA ILE A 388 10.12 -10.46 -8.00
C ILE A 388 10.70 -9.05 -8.12
N MET A 389 9.85 -8.02 -8.07
CA MET A 389 10.31 -6.63 -8.13
C MET A 389 11.27 -6.27 -6.98
N SER A 390 11.07 -6.81 -5.78
CA SER A 390 11.91 -6.52 -4.60
C SER A 390 13.28 -7.19 -4.62
N LEU A 391 13.50 -8.14 -5.53
CA LEU A 391 14.78 -8.80 -5.76
C LEU A 391 15.69 -7.99 -6.70
N HIS A 392 15.15 -6.97 -7.38
CA HIS A 392 15.87 -6.20 -8.39
C HIS A 392 15.89 -4.70 -8.04
N PRO A 393 17.02 -4.16 -7.53
CA PRO A 393 17.12 -2.78 -7.05
C PRO A 393 16.79 -1.69 -8.07
N ARG A 394 16.87 -2.03 -9.37
CA ARG A 394 16.49 -1.13 -10.47
C ARG A 394 15.07 -0.62 -10.32
N TYR A 395 14.13 -1.47 -9.90
CA TYR A 395 12.71 -1.10 -9.82
C TYR A 395 12.46 -0.13 -8.69
N ILE A 396 12.94 -0.42 -7.47
CA ILE A 396 12.75 0.48 -6.34
C ILE A 396 13.45 1.83 -6.56
N SER A 397 14.65 1.81 -7.14
CA SER A 397 15.40 3.04 -7.42
C SER A 397 14.68 3.95 -8.42
N PHE A 398 14.05 3.37 -9.45
CA PHE A 398 13.29 4.12 -10.43
C PHE A 398 11.96 4.63 -9.84
N LEU A 399 11.30 3.87 -8.96
CA LEU A 399 10.10 4.34 -8.27
C LEU A 399 10.39 5.55 -7.36
N TRP A 400 11.56 5.64 -6.72
CA TRP A 400 11.97 6.87 -6.01
C TRP A 400 12.08 8.06 -6.95
N GLN A 401 12.69 7.87 -8.13
CA GLN A 401 12.84 8.93 -9.14
C GLN A 401 11.49 9.43 -9.64
N VAL A 402 10.55 8.52 -9.93
CA VAL A 402 9.18 8.88 -10.34
C VAL A 402 8.45 9.61 -9.22
N ALA A 403 8.59 9.16 -7.97
CA ALA A 403 7.96 9.82 -6.83
C ALA A 403 8.51 11.24 -6.60
N ASP A 404 9.83 11.43 -6.68
CA ASP A 404 10.48 12.73 -6.56
C ASP A 404 10.11 13.66 -7.72
N LEU A 405 10.01 13.15 -8.94
CA LEU A 405 9.52 13.91 -10.10
C LEU A 405 8.08 14.39 -9.87
N GLY A 406 7.21 13.52 -9.36
CA GLY A 406 5.84 13.88 -8.97
C GLY A 406 5.78 14.97 -7.90
N CYS A 407 6.67 14.95 -6.92
CA CYS A 407 6.82 16.03 -5.94
C CYS A 407 7.26 17.35 -6.61
N ASN A 408 8.32 17.31 -7.42
CA ASN A 408 8.90 18.49 -8.06
C ASN A 408 7.91 19.19 -9.01
N LEU A 409 7.14 18.41 -9.76
CA LEU A 409 6.13 18.93 -10.70
C LEU A 409 4.80 19.30 -10.04
N ASN A 410 4.65 19.14 -8.72
CA ASN A 410 3.37 19.26 -8.00
C ASN A 410 2.25 18.40 -8.60
N MET A 411 2.57 17.13 -8.89
CA MET A 411 1.64 16.14 -9.45
C MET A 411 1.42 14.99 -8.44
N PRO A 412 0.48 15.15 -7.47
CA PRO A 412 0.23 14.17 -6.43
C PRO A 412 -0.04 12.76 -6.97
N GLN A 413 -0.85 12.63 -8.03
CA GLN A 413 -1.20 11.33 -8.61
C GLN A 413 0.02 10.54 -9.11
N LEU A 414 1.03 11.21 -9.67
CA LEU A 414 2.27 10.57 -10.13
C LEU A 414 3.10 10.09 -8.94
N ARG A 415 3.28 10.98 -7.94
CA ARG A 415 3.97 10.67 -6.69
C ARG A 415 3.33 9.49 -5.97
N ASP A 416 2.01 9.55 -5.81
CA ASP A 416 1.24 8.56 -5.04
C ASP A 416 1.16 7.23 -5.80
N GLY A 417 1.04 7.25 -7.13
CA GLY A 417 1.10 6.03 -7.95
C GLY A 417 2.41 5.26 -7.75
N ALA A 418 3.56 5.95 -7.75
CA ALA A 418 4.85 5.32 -7.48
C ALA A 418 4.95 4.79 -6.05
N ARG A 419 4.45 5.56 -5.06
CA ARG A 419 4.44 5.13 -3.65
C ARG A 419 3.57 3.91 -3.40
N VAL A 420 2.40 3.84 -4.01
CA VAL A 420 1.51 2.68 -3.89
C VAL A 420 2.23 1.41 -4.35
N LEU A 421 2.95 1.44 -5.47
CA LEU A 421 3.76 0.28 -5.90
C LEU A 421 4.84 -0.08 -4.88
N MET A 422 5.57 0.90 -4.33
CA MET A 422 6.55 0.65 -3.25
C MET A 422 5.91 0.01 -2.01
N LYS A 423 4.63 0.29 -1.73
CA LYS A 423 3.87 -0.29 -0.61
C LYS A 423 3.35 -1.70 -0.87
N LEU A 424 3.22 -2.10 -2.14
CA LEU A 424 2.81 -3.44 -2.57
C LEU A 424 3.99 -4.41 -2.68
N MET A 425 5.20 -3.90 -2.85
CA MET A 425 6.43 -4.71 -2.83
C MET A 425 6.88 -4.98 -1.39
N PRO A 426 7.51 -6.12 -1.09
CA PRO A 426 8.33 -6.27 0.12
C PRO A 426 9.45 -5.21 0.18
N PRO A 427 10.04 -4.97 1.37
CA PRO A 427 11.30 -4.25 1.46
C PRO A 427 12.34 -4.83 0.49
N ASP A 428 12.96 -3.96 -0.31
CA ASP A 428 13.95 -4.35 -1.32
C ASP A 428 15.11 -5.11 -0.67
N ASN A 429 15.42 -6.29 -1.21
CA ASN A 429 16.30 -7.23 -0.55
C ASN A 429 17.72 -6.66 -0.41
N THR A 430 18.24 -6.02 -1.48
CA THR A 430 19.56 -5.36 -1.45
C THR A 430 19.60 -4.22 -0.45
N THR A 431 18.53 -3.45 -0.31
CA THR A 431 18.42 -2.37 0.68
C THR A 431 18.47 -2.93 2.11
N VAL A 432 17.73 -4.00 2.38
CA VAL A 432 17.71 -4.68 3.68
C VAL A 432 19.09 -5.26 4.02
N GLU A 433 19.70 -6.00 3.10
CA GLU A 433 21.03 -6.59 3.27
C GLU A 433 22.09 -5.52 3.53
N ASN A 434 22.07 -4.43 2.78
CA ASN A 434 22.99 -3.32 2.96
C ASN A 434 22.83 -2.64 4.33
N LEU A 435 21.59 -2.41 4.79
CA LEU A 435 21.34 -1.81 6.10
C LEU A 435 21.82 -2.75 7.22
N ARG A 436 21.53 -4.05 7.12
CA ARG A 436 22.00 -5.06 8.08
C ARG A 436 23.53 -5.12 8.12
N ALA A 437 24.19 -5.15 6.97
CA ALA A 437 25.65 -5.20 6.86
C ALA A 437 26.31 -3.95 7.45
N VAL A 438 25.85 -2.75 7.06
CA VAL A 438 26.39 -1.48 7.58
C VAL A 438 26.22 -1.40 9.10
N CYS A 439 25.06 -1.79 9.63
CA CYS A 439 24.84 -1.76 11.08
C CYS A 439 25.68 -2.81 11.81
N LEU A 440 25.86 -4.00 11.23
CA LEU A 440 26.69 -5.04 11.83
C LEU A 440 28.17 -4.62 11.89
N ASP A 441 28.67 -4.01 10.81
CA ASP A 441 30.06 -3.55 10.73
C ASP A 441 30.36 -2.45 11.74
N HIS A 442 29.50 -1.43 11.82
CA HIS A 442 29.65 -0.35 12.81
C HIS A 442 29.50 -0.86 14.24
N ALA A 443 28.58 -1.78 14.50
CA ALA A 443 28.43 -2.37 15.83
C ALA A 443 29.66 -3.20 16.27
N LYS A 444 30.37 -3.84 15.31
CA LYS A 444 31.58 -4.63 15.59
C LYS A 444 32.86 -3.82 15.64
N LEU A 445 33.01 -2.83 14.75
CA LEU A 445 34.27 -2.12 14.52
C LEU A 445 34.30 -0.71 15.11
N GLY A 446 33.14 -0.15 15.46
CA GLY A 446 33.02 1.23 15.95
C GLY A 446 33.62 2.24 14.96
N GLU A 447 34.42 3.18 15.48
CA GLU A 447 35.10 4.20 14.66
C GLU A 447 36.11 3.64 13.64
N ASN A 448 36.52 2.37 13.77
CA ASN A 448 37.40 1.72 12.80
C ASN A 448 36.65 1.16 11.57
N SER A 449 35.32 1.28 11.54
CA SER A 449 34.50 0.85 10.42
C SER A 449 34.80 1.67 9.17
N LEU A 450 35.04 1.00 8.04
CA LEU A 450 35.17 1.64 6.72
C LEU A 450 33.82 1.83 6.02
N SER A 451 32.74 1.29 6.61
CA SER A 451 31.40 1.38 6.06
C SER A 451 30.87 2.82 6.16
N PRO A 452 30.09 3.31 5.16
CA PRO A 452 29.52 4.66 5.20
C PRO A 452 28.74 4.89 6.49
N SER A 453 28.76 6.12 7.01
CA SER A 453 27.92 6.49 8.17
C SER A 453 26.44 6.41 7.80
N LEU A 454 25.59 6.12 8.78
CA LEU A 454 24.15 6.16 8.57
C LEU A 454 23.70 7.55 8.07
N ASP A 455 24.22 8.63 8.65
CA ASP A 455 23.93 10.01 8.20
C ASP A 455 24.04 10.20 6.68
N SER A 456 25.09 9.66 6.05
CA SER A 456 25.31 9.84 4.60
C SER A 456 24.20 9.26 3.73
N ARG A 457 23.45 8.26 4.23
CA ARG A 457 22.35 7.61 3.50
C ARG A 457 21.01 8.28 3.71
N PHE A 458 20.79 8.89 4.88
CA PHE A 458 19.50 9.44 5.28
C PHE A 458 19.40 10.97 5.13
N PHE A 459 20.51 11.65 4.83
CA PHE A 459 20.55 13.07 4.45
C PHE A 459 20.92 13.24 2.96
N GLY A 460 20.34 12.39 2.11
CA GLY A 460 20.53 12.40 0.66
C GLY A 460 19.62 13.40 -0.08
N PRO A 461 19.84 13.60 -1.38
CA PRO A 461 19.08 14.54 -2.19
C PRO A 461 17.68 14.06 -2.59
N SER A 462 17.38 12.76 -2.47
CA SER A 462 16.09 12.15 -2.82
C SER A 462 15.19 12.01 -1.59
N PRO A 463 14.13 12.82 -1.45
CA PRO A 463 13.22 12.70 -0.33
C PRO A 463 12.47 11.37 -0.29
N SER A 464 12.08 10.84 -1.46
CA SER A 464 11.35 9.56 -1.54
C SER A 464 12.23 8.38 -1.15
N GLN A 465 13.52 8.40 -1.51
CA GLN A 465 14.47 7.39 -1.04
C GLN A 465 14.63 7.44 0.47
N VAL A 466 14.84 8.63 1.05
CA VAL A 466 15.01 8.78 2.50
C VAL A 466 13.77 8.30 3.25
N LEU A 467 12.56 8.68 2.81
CA LEU A 467 11.31 8.17 3.38
C LEU A 467 11.27 6.64 3.35
N TYR A 468 11.52 6.03 2.19
CA TYR A 468 11.53 4.58 2.03
C TYR A 468 12.52 3.90 2.98
N LEU A 469 13.75 4.43 3.10
CA LEU A 469 14.76 3.89 4.00
C LEU A 469 14.34 3.94 5.47
N ILE A 470 13.69 5.02 5.92
CA ILE A 470 13.19 5.14 7.30
C ILE A 470 12.09 4.10 7.55
N GLU A 471 11.23 3.85 6.57
CA GLU A 471 10.18 2.83 6.64
C GLU A 471 10.77 1.41 6.69
N VAL A 472 11.79 1.11 5.88
CA VAL A 472 12.54 -0.16 5.94
C VAL A 472 13.16 -0.34 7.33
N VAL A 473 13.82 0.68 7.87
CA VAL A 473 14.40 0.63 9.22
C VAL A 473 13.32 0.32 10.25
N TYR A 474 12.17 1.00 10.21
CA TYR A 474 11.08 0.72 11.14
C TYR A 474 10.54 -0.71 10.99
N ALA A 475 10.42 -1.23 9.77
CA ALA A 475 10.01 -2.62 9.52
C ALA A 475 11.02 -3.65 10.04
N LEU A 476 12.31 -3.36 10.00
CA LEU A 476 13.35 -4.22 10.57
C LEU A 476 13.41 -4.14 12.11
N LEU A 477 13.14 -2.97 12.68
CA LEU A 477 13.08 -2.78 14.14
C LEU A 477 11.82 -3.39 14.75
N MET A 478 10.68 -3.25 14.08
CA MET A 478 9.36 -3.68 14.56
C MET A 478 8.66 -4.54 13.50
N PRO A 479 9.18 -5.74 13.16
CA PRO A 479 8.61 -6.59 12.12
C PRO A 479 7.24 -7.14 12.51
N ALA A 480 6.33 -7.24 11.53
CA ALA A 480 4.96 -7.71 11.74
C ALA A 480 4.85 -9.19 12.14
N SER A 481 5.84 -10.02 11.80
CA SER A 481 5.79 -11.45 12.10
C SER A 481 5.72 -11.72 13.62
N ALA A 482 4.89 -12.68 14.01
CA ALA A 482 4.53 -12.97 15.40
C ALA A 482 5.75 -13.31 16.28
N THR A 483 6.77 -13.99 15.73
CA THR A 483 8.05 -14.20 16.41
C THR A 483 9.00 -13.07 16.05
N LEU A 484 9.29 -12.17 17.00
CA LEU A 484 10.52 -11.36 16.95
C LEU A 484 11.69 -12.35 17.04
N GLY A 485 12.14 -12.84 15.89
CA GLY A 485 13.26 -13.78 15.79
C GLY A 485 14.58 -13.14 16.21
N GLU A 486 15.62 -13.96 16.33
CA GLU A 486 16.98 -13.53 16.66
C GLU A 486 17.46 -12.42 15.71
N ASP A 487 17.18 -12.54 14.40
CA ASP A 487 17.47 -11.52 13.38
C ASP A 487 16.98 -10.11 13.72
N ALA A 488 15.76 -9.98 14.26
CA ALA A 488 15.18 -8.69 14.61
C ALA A 488 15.87 -8.12 15.85
N SER A 489 16.17 -8.97 16.83
CA SER A 489 16.92 -8.57 18.03
C SER A 489 18.33 -8.11 17.68
N ASP A 490 19.00 -8.82 16.78
CA ASP A 490 20.34 -8.47 16.30
C ASP A 490 20.33 -7.14 15.57
N PHE A 491 19.36 -6.91 14.67
CA PHE A 491 19.25 -5.63 13.98
C PHE A 491 18.95 -4.47 14.93
N GLN A 492 18.06 -4.66 15.92
CA GLN A 492 17.76 -3.64 16.94
C GLN A 492 19.01 -3.19 17.70
N TYR A 493 19.82 -4.15 18.15
CA TYR A 493 21.09 -3.89 18.82
C TYR A 493 22.09 -3.21 17.89
N ASN A 494 22.32 -3.79 16.71
CA ASN A 494 23.30 -3.30 15.76
C ASN A 494 22.97 -1.88 15.27
N PHE A 495 21.69 -1.59 14.99
CA PHE A 495 21.24 -0.27 14.55
C PHE A 495 21.51 0.78 15.63
N LEU A 496 21.18 0.50 16.90
CA LEU A 496 21.44 1.42 17.99
C LEU A 496 22.95 1.68 18.18
N LYS A 497 23.76 0.60 18.19
CA LYS A 497 25.22 0.69 18.31
C LYS A 497 25.88 1.44 17.15
N SER A 498 25.26 1.41 15.98
CA SER A 498 25.75 2.11 14.77
C SER A 498 25.40 3.59 14.72
N GLY A 499 24.89 4.17 15.81
CA GLY A 499 24.45 5.56 15.85
C GLY A 499 23.01 5.78 15.37
N GLY A 500 22.17 4.75 15.40
CA GLY A 500 20.77 4.83 14.96
C GLY A 500 19.93 5.86 15.74
N LEU A 501 20.12 6.00 17.06
CA LEU A 501 19.43 7.05 17.83
C LEU A 501 19.97 8.46 17.49
N PRO A 502 21.29 8.73 17.53
CA PRO A 502 21.84 10.01 17.05
C PRO A 502 21.36 10.42 15.65
N LEU A 503 21.27 9.47 14.72
CA LEU A 503 20.73 9.68 13.39
C LEU A 503 19.29 10.19 13.44
N VAL A 504 18.41 9.47 14.14
CA VAL A 504 16.98 9.80 14.23
C VAL A 504 16.77 11.13 14.95
N LEU A 505 17.50 11.39 16.05
CA LEU A 505 17.46 12.68 16.72
C LEU A 505 17.96 13.81 15.81
N SER A 506 18.95 13.55 14.94
CA SER A 506 19.40 14.51 13.92
C SER A 506 18.32 14.80 12.87
N MET A 507 17.49 13.82 12.50
CA MET A 507 16.33 14.05 11.61
C MET A 507 15.31 14.98 12.24
N LEU A 508 15.10 14.89 13.56
CA LEU A 508 14.16 15.75 14.29
C LEU A 508 14.72 17.16 14.52
N THR A 509 16.02 17.29 14.78
CA THR A 509 16.65 18.55 15.23
C THR A 509 17.23 19.41 14.12
N ARG A 510 17.68 18.83 13.00
CA ARG A 510 18.28 19.61 11.91
C ARG A 510 17.20 20.42 11.17
N ASN A 511 17.43 21.72 11.04
CA ASN A 511 16.52 22.67 10.40
C ASN A 511 16.43 22.53 8.86
N ASN A 512 17.06 21.51 8.29
CA ASN A 512 17.11 21.22 6.87
C ASN A 512 16.85 19.74 6.56
N PHE A 513 16.23 18.98 7.47
CA PHE A 513 15.82 17.61 7.16
C PHE A 513 14.76 17.62 6.06
N LEU A 514 15.07 16.98 4.93
CA LEU A 514 14.21 16.92 3.73
C LEU A 514 13.74 18.32 3.24
N PRO A 515 14.67 19.20 2.83
CA PRO A 515 14.33 20.59 2.53
C PRO A 515 13.51 20.74 1.25
N SER A 516 13.68 19.80 0.30
CA SER A 516 12.94 19.71 -0.97
C SER A 516 11.69 18.83 -0.90
N ALA A 517 11.38 18.22 0.26
CA ALA A 517 10.19 17.38 0.40
C ALA A 517 8.91 18.20 0.36
N ASP A 518 7.91 17.68 -0.35
CA ASP A 518 6.53 18.12 -0.22
C ASP A 518 5.93 17.75 1.16
N MET A 519 4.69 18.17 1.40
CA MET A 519 4.00 17.96 2.69
C MET A 519 3.90 16.47 3.05
N GLU A 520 3.43 15.66 2.10
CA GLU A 520 3.16 14.23 2.29
C GLU A 520 4.43 13.44 2.60
N THR A 521 5.53 13.71 1.88
CA THR A 521 6.83 13.07 2.14
C THR A 521 7.35 13.42 3.52
N ARG A 522 7.29 14.71 3.87
CA ARG A 522 7.78 15.22 5.15
C ARG A 522 6.98 14.63 6.30
N ARG A 523 5.66 14.54 6.15
CA ARG A 523 4.75 13.92 7.12
C ARG A 523 5.12 12.47 7.37
N GLY A 524 5.24 11.66 6.31
CA GLY A 524 5.63 10.26 6.41
C GLY A 524 7.02 10.06 7.04
N ALA A 525 7.97 10.94 6.71
CA ALA A 525 9.33 10.85 7.25
C ALA A 525 9.37 11.15 8.75
N TYR A 526 8.71 12.22 9.20
CA TYR A 526 8.63 12.53 10.63
C TYR A 526 7.87 11.46 11.39
N LEU A 527 6.74 10.95 10.87
CA LEU A 527 5.99 9.89 11.54
C LEU A 527 6.87 8.67 11.83
N ASN A 528 7.59 8.17 10.82
CA ASN A 528 8.43 7.00 11.00
C ASN A 528 9.69 7.30 11.85
N ALA A 529 10.30 8.49 11.71
CA ALA A 529 11.41 8.91 12.58
C ALA A 529 10.99 8.95 14.06
N LEU A 530 9.81 9.50 14.36
CA LEU A 530 9.25 9.56 15.71
C LEU A 530 8.97 8.17 16.28
N LYS A 531 8.39 7.26 15.48
CA LYS A 531 8.17 5.86 15.92
C LYS A 531 9.48 5.14 16.26
N ILE A 532 10.54 5.38 15.48
CA ILE A 532 11.88 4.85 15.78
C ILE A 532 12.44 5.50 17.05
N ALA A 533 12.32 6.84 17.18
CA ALA A 533 12.77 7.57 18.37
C ALA A 533 12.08 7.06 19.63
N LYS A 534 10.76 6.83 19.59
CA LYS A 534 9.97 6.28 20.70
C LYS A 534 10.52 4.95 21.19
N LEU A 535 10.76 4.00 20.26
CA LEU A 535 11.34 2.70 20.59
C LEU A 535 12.71 2.84 21.25
N LEU A 536 13.62 3.59 20.63
CA LEU A 536 15.01 3.70 21.08
C LEU A 536 15.13 4.48 22.40
N LEU A 537 14.40 5.58 22.57
CA LEU A 537 14.38 6.35 23.82
C LEU A 537 13.77 5.55 24.96
N THR A 538 12.75 4.72 24.69
CA THR A 538 12.21 3.78 25.70
C THR A 538 13.27 2.77 26.14
N ALA A 539 14.05 2.22 25.19
CA ALA A 539 15.15 1.30 25.50
C ALA A 539 16.26 1.99 26.30
N VAL A 540 16.62 3.21 25.94
CA VAL A 540 17.58 4.04 26.69
C VAL A 540 17.09 4.30 28.11
N GLY A 541 15.80 4.62 28.31
CA GLY A 541 15.22 4.82 29.63
C GLY A 541 15.35 3.59 30.53
N PHE A 542 14.93 2.42 30.04
CA PHE A 542 15.10 1.17 30.79
C PHE A 542 16.58 0.83 31.03
N GLY A 543 17.44 1.05 30.03
CA GLY A 543 18.88 0.81 30.13
C GLY A 543 19.55 1.69 31.17
N HIS A 544 19.18 2.97 31.24
CA HIS A 544 19.73 3.92 32.20
C HIS A 544 19.32 3.58 33.64
N VAL A 545 18.05 3.25 33.87
CA VAL A 545 17.58 2.79 35.19
C VAL A 545 18.34 1.55 35.63
N LYS A 546 18.52 0.58 34.72
CA LYS A 546 19.27 -0.65 35.00
C LYS A 546 20.73 -0.35 35.35
N ALA A 547 21.42 0.47 34.56
CA ALA A 547 22.82 0.84 34.79
C ALA A 547 23.04 1.49 36.15
N VAL A 548 22.13 2.40 36.54
CA VAL A 548 22.19 3.06 37.85
C VAL A 548 21.92 2.06 38.98
N ALA A 549 20.95 1.16 38.82
CA ALA A 549 20.66 0.12 39.80
C ALA A 549 21.83 -0.86 39.98
N GLU A 550 22.51 -1.25 38.90
CA GLU A 550 23.69 -2.15 38.92
C GLU A 550 24.88 -1.48 39.61
N ALA A 551 25.13 -0.21 39.34
CA ALA A 551 26.20 0.56 39.98
C ALA A 551 25.96 0.85 41.48
N CYS A 552 24.71 0.75 41.95
CA CYS A 552 24.35 0.85 43.37
C CYS A 552 24.44 -0.48 44.12
N GLN A 553 24.63 -1.61 43.44
CA GLN A 553 24.78 -2.92 44.10
C GLN A 553 26.21 -3.12 44.62
N PRO A 554 26.40 -3.81 45.77
CA PRO A 554 27.73 -4.16 46.27
C PRO A 554 28.39 -5.21 45.36
N ASN A 555 29.66 -5.00 44.99
CA ASN A 555 30.41 -5.97 44.18
C ASN A 555 30.55 -7.31 44.92
N ALA A 556 30.56 -8.42 44.17
CA ALA A 556 30.64 -9.80 44.69
C ALA A 556 31.86 -10.07 45.60
N ASP A 557 32.91 -9.25 45.51
CA ASP A 557 34.13 -9.33 46.34
C ASP A 557 34.10 -8.46 47.62
N GLY A 558 32.95 -7.87 47.98
CA GLY A 558 32.81 -7.07 49.21
C GLY A 558 33.55 -5.72 49.19
N ASN A 559 34.15 -5.35 48.07
CA ASN A 559 34.73 -4.02 47.87
C ASN A 559 33.67 -3.01 47.44
N ILE A 560 33.75 -1.81 48.04
CA ILE A 560 32.93 -0.65 47.73
C ILE A 560 33.10 -0.29 46.23
N PRO A 561 32.02 0.07 45.50
CA PRO A 561 32.11 0.45 44.08
C PRO A 561 33.18 1.53 43.85
N VAL A 562 33.95 1.39 42.77
CA VAL A 562 35.14 2.23 42.44
C VAL A 562 34.76 3.69 42.13
N SER A 563 33.47 4.00 41.96
CA SER A 563 32.94 5.36 41.99
C SER A 563 31.46 5.33 42.35
N PRO A 564 31.04 5.82 43.53
CA PRO A 564 29.63 5.90 43.89
C PRO A 564 28.90 6.86 42.93
N ILE A 565 27.78 6.41 42.35
CA ILE A 565 26.86 7.30 41.63
C ILE A 565 26.39 8.39 42.59
N ASN A 566 26.32 9.63 42.11
CA ASN A 566 25.87 10.73 42.96
C ASN A 566 24.37 10.57 43.31
N GLN A 567 23.96 11.07 44.48
CA GLN A 567 22.59 10.93 44.97
C GLN A 567 21.55 11.49 43.99
N ALA A 568 21.87 12.59 43.30
CA ALA A 568 20.95 13.22 42.34
C ALA A 568 20.65 12.32 41.13
N THR A 569 21.64 11.62 40.60
CA THR A 569 21.50 10.66 39.50
C THR A 569 20.69 9.43 39.94
N HIS A 570 20.90 8.96 41.17
CA HIS A 570 20.08 7.89 41.75
C HIS A 570 18.61 8.31 41.90
N ASP A 571 18.34 9.49 42.46
CA ASP A 571 16.98 10.00 42.65
C ASP A 571 16.27 10.23 41.31
N GLN A 572 16.99 10.75 40.31
CA GLN A 572 16.49 10.89 38.93
C GLN A 572 16.15 9.53 38.31
N ALA A 573 16.98 8.51 38.51
CA ALA A 573 16.72 7.17 38.01
C ALA A 573 15.47 6.53 38.65
N LEU A 574 15.20 6.78 39.93
CA LEU A 574 13.96 6.33 40.59
C LEU A 574 12.71 7.02 40.02
N VAL A 575 12.79 8.33 39.77
CA VAL A 575 11.69 9.06 39.11
C VAL A 575 11.45 8.53 37.70
N LEU A 576 12.52 8.32 36.92
CA LEU A 576 12.43 7.72 35.59
C LEU A 576 11.85 6.30 35.64
N GLN A 577 12.27 5.47 36.61
CA GLN A 577 11.71 4.14 36.81
C GLN A 577 10.20 4.19 37.08
N SER A 578 9.76 5.12 37.93
CA SER A 578 8.33 5.36 38.19
C SER A 578 7.59 5.83 36.94
N ALA A 579 8.19 6.69 36.13
CA ALA A 579 7.60 7.16 34.87
C ALA A 579 7.43 5.99 33.89
N LEU A 580 8.48 5.18 33.68
CA LEU A 580 8.49 4.06 32.73
C LEU A 580 7.48 2.93 33.05
N GLN A 581 6.87 2.93 34.24
CA GLN A 581 5.72 2.07 34.54
C GLN A 581 4.49 2.43 33.69
N ASN A 582 4.34 3.71 33.32
CA ASN A 582 3.18 4.25 32.62
C ASN A 582 3.51 4.77 31.21
N ILE A 583 4.77 5.07 30.89
CA ILE A 583 5.19 5.59 29.57
C ILE A 583 6.27 4.70 28.92
N PRO A 584 6.13 4.34 27.63
CA PRO A 584 4.89 4.37 26.84
C PRO A 584 3.76 3.57 27.52
N ASN A 585 2.51 3.83 27.16
CA ASN A 585 1.35 3.24 27.83
C ASN A 585 1.39 1.69 27.74
N PRO A 586 1.44 0.96 28.88
CA PRO A 586 1.60 -0.49 28.86
C PRO A 586 0.44 -1.24 28.20
N ALA A 587 -0.76 -0.65 28.13
CA ALA A 587 -1.91 -1.27 27.48
C ALA A 587 -1.87 -1.16 25.95
N SER A 588 -1.39 -0.03 25.41
CA SER A 588 -1.35 0.22 23.96
C SER A 588 0.02 0.00 23.33
N GLU A 589 1.09 -0.09 24.13
CA GLU A 589 2.48 -0.18 23.66
C GLU A 589 3.23 -1.37 24.27
N CYS A 590 2.51 -2.42 24.70
CA CYS A 590 3.10 -3.59 25.36
C CYS A 590 4.25 -4.21 24.54
N MET A 591 4.05 -4.40 23.23
CA MET A 591 5.04 -5.00 22.36
C MET A 591 6.29 -4.12 22.18
N LEU A 592 6.10 -2.81 21.98
CA LEU A 592 7.20 -1.86 21.91
C LEU A 592 8.01 -1.86 23.21
N ARG A 593 7.34 -1.86 24.37
CA ARG A 593 8.00 -1.97 25.67
C ARG A 593 8.77 -3.28 25.82
N ASN A 594 8.22 -4.41 25.38
CA ASN A 594 8.91 -5.71 25.45
C ASN A 594 10.18 -5.72 24.59
N VAL A 595 10.14 -5.12 23.40
CA VAL A 595 11.33 -4.96 22.55
C VAL A 595 12.33 -4.03 23.23
N ALA A 596 11.88 -2.88 23.73
CA ALA A 596 12.73 -1.90 24.40
C ALA A 596 13.42 -2.46 25.67
N ILE A 597 12.72 -3.26 26.48
CA ILE A 597 13.27 -3.91 27.68
C ILE A 597 14.34 -4.93 27.30
N ARG A 598 14.12 -5.74 26.26
CA ARG A 598 15.16 -6.69 25.78
C ARG A 598 16.38 -5.95 25.24
N LEU A 599 16.18 -4.90 24.44
CA LEU A 599 17.27 -4.08 23.93
C LEU A 599 18.04 -3.40 25.09
N ALA A 600 17.32 -2.87 26.08
CA ALA A 600 17.89 -2.26 27.29
C ALA A 600 18.83 -3.20 28.05
N GLN A 601 18.55 -4.51 28.06
CA GLN A 601 19.42 -5.50 28.71
C GLN A 601 20.81 -5.56 28.07
N GLN A 602 20.93 -5.24 26.78
CA GLN A 602 22.16 -5.32 25.99
C GLN A 602 22.94 -4.00 25.94
N ILE A 603 22.37 -2.88 26.40
CA ILE A 603 22.96 -1.54 26.27
C ILE A 603 23.12 -0.79 27.60
N SER A 604 22.89 -1.42 28.75
CA SER A 604 22.89 -0.74 30.05
C SER A 604 24.15 0.10 30.28
N ASP A 605 25.32 -0.44 29.96
CA ASP A 605 26.62 0.24 30.17
C ASP A 605 26.81 1.52 29.34
N GLU A 606 25.98 1.74 28.31
CA GLU A 606 26.11 2.88 27.41
C GLU A 606 24.84 3.74 27.33
N ALA A 607 23.74 3.34 27.98
CA ALA A 607 22.46 4.03 27.91
C ALA A 607 22.58 5.53 28.27
N SER A 608 23.43 5.86 29.24
CA SER A 608 23.67 7.26 29.67
C SER A 608 24.28 8.15 28.58
N LYS A 609 24.93 7.59 27.55
CA LYS A 609 25.46 8.35 26.39
C LYS A 609 24.36 8.86 25.46
N TYR A 610 23.17 8.30 25.58
CA TYR A 610 22.07 8.46 24.64
C TYR A 610 20.90 9.29 25.19
N ILE A 611 21.08 9.91 26.37
CA ILE A 611 20.06 10.79 26.97
C ILE A 611 19.89 12.02 26.05
N PRO A 612 18.65 12.34 25.62
CA PRO A 612 18.39 13.50 24.77
C PRO A 612 18.66 14.82 25.51
N ASP A 613 19.03 15.85 24.76
CA ASP A 613 19.20 17.19 25.30
C ASP A 613 17.94 18.06 25.14
N ILE A 614 18.00 19.29 25.66
CA ILE A 614 16.91 20.26 25.55
C ILE A 614 16.64 20.69 24.09
N CYS A 615 17.63 20.57 23.19
CA CYS A 615 17.45 20.89 21.77
C CYS A 615 16.51 19.90 21.09
N VAL A 616 16.62 18.61 21.43
CA VAL A 616 15.66 17.58 21.01
C VAL A 616 14.25 17.92 21.45
N ILE A 617 14.05 18.33 22.72
CA ILE A 617 12.73 18.67 23.24
C ILE A 617 12.13 19.86 22.47
N ARG A 618 12.91 20.92 22.24
CA ARG A 618 12.44 22.09 21.45
C ARG A 618 12.11 21.71 20.01
N ALA A 619 12.88 20.81 19.41
CA ALA A 619 12.62 20.34 18.06
C ALA A 619 11.32 19.53 17.98
N VAL A 620 11.11 18.60 18.91
CA VAL A 620 9.87 17.80 19.01
C VAL A 620 8.68 18.70 19.33
N GLN A 621 8.83 19.67 20.24
CA GLN A 621 7.81 20.70 20.52
C GLN A 621 7.37 21.38 19.22
N LYS A 622 8.31 21.76 18.36
CA LYS A 622 8.01 22.41 17.09
C LYS A 622 7.29 21.50 16.09
N ILE A 623 7.64 20.21 16.08
CA ILE A 623 6.91 19.19 15.31
C ILE A 623 5.47 19.08 15.80
N VAL A 624 5.24 18.88 17.10
CA VAL A 624 3.90 18.85 17.70
C VAL A 624 3.11 20.11 17.33
N TRP A 625 3.74 21.29 17.46
CA TRP A 625 3.06 22.56 17.23
C TRP A 625 2.60 22.68 15.77
N ALA A 626 3.48 22.36 14.81
CA ALA A 626 3.17 22.41 13.37
C ALA A 626 2.14 21.35 12.94
N SER A 627 2.27 20.11 13.40
CA SER A 627 1.31 19.05 13.07
C SER A 627 -0.05 19.26 13.74
N GLY A 628 -0.10 19.81 14.95
CA GLY A 628 -1.34 20.06 15.68
C GLY A 628 -2.26 21.13 15.05
N CYS A 629 -1.71 22.02 14.21
CA CYS A 629 -2.49 22.92 13.36
C CYS A 629 -2.73 22.38 11.94
N GLY A 630 -2.38 21.12 11.66
CA GLY A 630 -2.65 20.45 10.39
C GLY A 630 -1.68 20.81 9.25
N THR A 631 -0.44 21.22 9.55
CA THR A 631 0.58 21.45 8.50
C THR A 631 1.99 21.19 9.03
N VAL A 632 2.50 19.98 8.81
CA VAL A 632 3.89 19.60 9.15
C VAL A 632 4.96 20.41 8.38
N GLN A 633 4.60 21.12 7.30
CA GLN A 633 5.57 21.97 6.60
C GLN A 633 6.08 23.13 7.45
N LEU A 634 5.32 23.57 8.45
CA LEU A 634 5.64 24.69 9.32
C LEU A 634 6.72 24.37 10.37
N VAL A 635 7.24 23.14 10.42
CA VAL A 635 8.33 22.76 11.34
C VAL A 635 9.55 23.67 11.22
N PHE A 636 9.77 24.30 10.05
CA PHE A 636 10.86 25.25 9.85
C PHE A 636 10.45 26.73 9.99
N SER A 637 9.15 27.03 10.12
CA SER A 637 8.60 28.37 10.29
C SER A 637 8.86 28.98 11.67
N ASN A 638 8.57 30.26 11.83
CA ASN A 638 8.69 30.91 13.14
C ASN A 638 7.51 30.54 14.05
N ASN A 639 7.74 30.47 15.36
CA ASN A 639 6.69 30.10 16.34
C ASN A 639 5.47 31.03 16.27
N ASP A 640 5.67 32.33 16.06
CA ASP A 640 4.58 33.31 15.91
C ASP A 640 3.72 33.06 14.66
N GLU A 641 4.30 32.46 13.60
CA GLU A 641 3.55 32.11 12.37
C GLU A 641 2.64 30.91 12.62
N ILE A 642 3.15 29.90 13.33
CA ILE A 642 2.39 28.72 13.73
C ILE A 642 1.25 29.14 14.66
N SER A 643 1.54 29.93 15.69
CA SER A 643 0.54 30.37 16.67
C SER A 643 -0.59 31.19 16.04
N LYS A 644 -0.27 32.07 15.08
CA LYS A 644 -1.30 32.80 14.31
C LYS A 644 -2.27 31.87 13.58
N ILE A 645 -1.86 30.67 13.18
CA ILE A 645 -2.76 29.69 12.53
C ILE A 645 -3.70 29.09 13.57
N TYR A 646 -3.22 28.78 14.78
CA TYR A 646 -4.09 28.37 15.88
C TYR A 646 -5.15 29.43 16.22
N GLU A 647 -4.74 30.70 16.30
CA GLU A 647 -5.64 31.82 16.61
C GLU A 647 -6.64 32.14 15.49
N LYS A 648 -6.24 31.99 14.22
CA LYS A 648 -7.08 32.32 13.05
C LYS A 648 -8.10 31.24 12.72
N THR A 649 -7.86 29.98 13.09
CA THR A 649 -8.74 28.85 12.79
C THR A 649 -10.00 28.80 13.69
N ASN A 650 -10.67 29.94 13.90
CA ASN A 650 -12.01 29.99 14.54
C ASN A 650 -13.13 29.42 13.66
N ALA A 651 -12.80 28.88 12.47
CA ALA A 651 -13.71 28.18 11.57
C ALA A 651 -13.03 26.96 10.92
N ALA A 652 -13.20 25.79 11.54
CA ALA A 652 -13.23 24.45 10.94
C ALA A 652 -12.11 24.03 9.97
N LYS A 653 -11.07 23.39 10.51
CA LYS A 653 -10.60 22.08 10.01
C LYS A 653 -9.81 21.39 11.13
N GLU A 654 -10.30 20.23 11.59
CA GLU A 654 -9.46 19.33 12.39
C GLU A 654 -8.20 19.00 11.58
N PRO A 655 -7.04 18.79 12.22
CA PRO A 655 -5.87 18.29 11.52
C PRO A 655 -6.26 17.00 10.78
N ASP A 656 -5.69 16.81 9.58
CA ASP A 656 -5.86 15.56 8.85
C ASP A 656 -5.46 14.38 9.75
N GLY A 657 -6.08 13.21 9.57
CA GLY A 657 -5.83 12.03 10.40
C GLY A 657 -4.36 11.62 10.42
N GLU A 658 -3.60 11.92 9.37
CA GLU A 658 -2.16 11.68 9.33
C GLU A 658 -1.34 12.74 10.10
N ASP A 659 -1.72 14.02 10.05
CA ASP A 659 -1.06 15.07 10.84
C ASP A 659 -1.38 14.88 12.33
N GLU A 660 -2.59 14.42 12.67
CA GLU A 660 -2.93 13.98 14.02
C GLU A 660 -1.98 12.87 14.47
N GLN A 661 -1.74 11.83 13.66
CA GLN A 661 -0.80 10.75 14.01
C GLN A 661 0.62 11.26 14.29
N VAL A 662 1.15 12.16 13.44
CA VAL A 662 2.47 12.79 13.68
C VAL A 662 2.48 13.53 15.01
N CYS A 663 1.43 14.32 15.28
CA CYS A 663 1.31 15.10 16.51
C CYS A 663 1.28 14.21 17.75
N CYS A 664 0.48 13.14 17.72
CA CYS A 664 0.32 12.19 18.82
C CYS A 664 1.62 11.43 19.10
N GLU A 665 2.28 10.92 18.06
CA GLU A 665 3.56 10.22 18.21
C GLU A 665 4.66 11.18 18.72
N ALA A 666 4.67 12.43 18.25
CA ALA A 666 5.60 13.45 18.74
C ALA A 666 5.36 13.81 20.21
N LEU A 667 4.12 13.86 20.67
CA LEU A 667 3.79 14.05 22.08
C LEU A 667 4.34 12.92 22.95
N GLU A 668 4.18 11.66 22.55
CA GLU A 668 4.74 10.52 23.30
C GLU A 668 6.27 10.57 23.36
N VAL A 669 6.93 10.90 22.24
CA VAL A 669 8.38 11.11 22.19
C VAL A 669 8.81 12.27 23.11
N MET A 670 8.06 13.38 23.12
CA MET A 670 8.33 14.51 24.00
C MET A 670 8.20 14.14 25.48
N THR A 671 7.18 13.36 25.85
CA THR A 671 7.01 12.83 27.21
C THR A 671 8.18 11.94 27.63
N LEU A 672 8.68 11.08 26.74
CA LEU A 672 9.90 10.28 27.00
C LEU A 672 11.13 11.17 27.20
N CYS A 673 11.32 12.20 26.37
CA CYS A 673 12.43 13.13 26.52
C CYS A 673 12.37 13.87 27.87
N PHE A 674 11.19 14.29 28.33
CA PHE A 674 11.03 14.89 29.66
C PHE A 674 11.33 13.92 30.79
N ALA A 675 10.94 12.65 30.67
CA ALA A 675 11.27 11.64 31.67
C ALA A 675 12.78 11.38 31.75
N LEU A 676 13.47 11.40 30.60
CA LEU A 676 14.92 11.25 30.51
C LEU A 676 15.70 12.50 30.93
N MET A 677 15.10 13.69 30.79
CA MET A 677 15.69 14.98 31.18
C MET A 677 14.70 15.83 32.01
N PRO A 678 14.45 15.47 33.29
CA PRO A 678 13.43 16.14 34.11
C PRO A 678 13.66 17.65 34.30
N THR A 679 14.92 18.09 34.33
CA THR A 679 15.30 19.50 34.51
C THR A 679 14.97 20.40 33.32
N ALA A 680 14.65 19.83 32.15
CA ALA A 680 14.30 20.60 30.96
C ALA A 680 12.99 21.39 31.16
N LEU A 681 12.02 20.83 31.89
CA LEU A 681 10.72 21.46 32.10
C LEU A 681 10.83 22.76 32.92
N ASP A 682 11.71 22.80 33.92
CA ASP A 682 11.98 24.00 34.72
C ASP A 682 12.59 25.15 33.90
N THR A 683 13.27 24.80 32.81
CA THR A 683 13.85 25.76 31.86
C THR A 683 12.79 26.22 30.87
N LEU A 684 12.11 25.27 30.22
CA LEU A 684 11.12 25.55 29.18
C LEU A 684 9.89 26.29 29.72
N SER A 685 9.41 25.98 30.92
CA SER A 685 8.25 26.64 31.54
C SER A 685 8.40 28.16 31.72
N LYS A 686 9.64 28.65 31.76
CA LYS A 686 9.98 30.07 31.84
C LYS A 686 10.01 30.75 30.46
N GLU A 687 10.02 29.98 29.38
CA GLU A 687 10.05 30.49 28.01
C GLU A 687 8.65 30.88 27.54
N LYS A 688 8.51 32.09 26.98
CA LYS A 688 7.25 32.55 26.38
C LYS A 688 6.74 31.58 25.30
N ALA A 689 7.65 31.06 24.48
CA ALA A 689 7.32 30.12 23.41
C ALA A 689 6.66 28.83 23.94
N TRP A 690 7.11 28.33 25.09
CA TRP A 690 6.50 27.15 25.74
C TRP A 690 5.07 27.46 26.22
N GLN A 691 4.88 28.60 26.87
CA GLN A 691 3.56 29.02 27.35
C GLN A 691 2.56 29.17 26.20
N THR A 692 2.97 29.81 25.10
CA THR A 692 2.15 29.94 23.89
C THR A 692 1.85 28.58 23.27
N PHE A 693 2.85 27.70 23.16
CA PHE A 693 2.67 26.34 22.65
C PHE A 693 1.62 25.55 23.44
N ILE A 694 1.68 25.59 24.78
CA ILE A 694 0.70 24.89 25.63
C ILE A 694 -0.71 25.48 25.47
N ILE A 695 -0.83 26.81 25.41
CA ILE A 695 -2.11 27.49 25.15
C ILE A 695 -2.68 27.05 23.81
N ASP A 696 -1.87 27.07 22.75
CA ASP A 696 -2.31 26.68 21.41
C ASP A 696 -2.76 25.21 21.38
N LEU A 697 -2.00 24.33 22.01
CA LEU A 697 -2.31 22.90 22.02
C LEU A 697 -3.55 22.56 22.85
N LEU A 698 -3.73 23.18 24.03
CA LEU A 698 -4.84 22.86 24.93
C LEU A 698 -6.13 23.62 24.62
N LEU A 699 -6.02 24.90 24.22
CA LEU A 699 -7.18 25.78 24.04
C LEU A 699 -7.56 25.97 22.57
N HIS A 700 -6.60 25.98 21.64
CA HIS A 700 -6.86 26.29 20.24
C HIS A 700 -6.81 25.06 19.31
N CYS A 701 -6.17 23.96 19.71
CA CYS A 701 -6.14 22.74 18.91
C CYS A 701 -7.54 22.09 18.88
N HIS A 702 -8.03 21.77 17.69
CA HIS A 702 -9.37 21.19 17.51
C HIS A 702 -9.42 19.68 17.69
N SER A 703 -8.30 18.96 17.52
CA SER A 703 -8.25 17.52 17.73
C SER A 703 -8.40 17.17 19.21
N LYS A 704 -9.43 16.38 19.52
CA LYS A 704 -9.64 15.84 20.86
C LYS A 704 -8.52 14.88 21.27
N SER A 705 -8.03 14.07 20.34
CA SER A 705 -6.95 13.10 20.58
C SER A 705 -5.68 13.83 21.03
N VAL A 706 -5.30 14.87 20.29
CA VAL A 706 -4.13 15.71 20.61
C VAL A 706 -4.29 16.38 21.97
N ARG A 707 -5.44 17.00 22.26
CA ARG A 707 -5.69 17.65 23.56
C ARG A 707 -5.60 16.67 24.75
N GLN A 708 -6.00 15.42 24.56
CA GLN A 708 -5.96 14.40 25.62
C GLN A 708 -4.53 13.92 25.93
N MET A 709 -3.62 14.02 24.97
CA MET A 709 -2.20 13.63 25.13
C MET A 709 -1.27 14.80 25.42
N ALA A 710 -1.75 16.04 25.29
CA ALA A 710 -0.98 17.23 25.62
C ALA A 710 -0.51 17.19 27.08
N PRO A 711 0.76 17.54 27.37
CA PRO A 711 1.25 17.65 28.73
C PRO A 711 0.48 18.78 29.45
N GLY A 712 -0.21 18.42 30.53
CA GLY A 712 -0.94 19.35 31.40
C GLY A 712 -0.07 20.03 32.44
#